data_AF-A0AAE6W379-F1
#
_entry.id   AF-A0AAE6W379-F1
#
_cell.length_a   1.000
_cell.length_b   1.000
_cell.length_c   1.000
_cell.angle_alpha   90.00
_cell.angle_beta   90.00
_cell.angle_gamma   90.00
#
_symmetry.space_group_name_H-M   'P 1'
#
loop_
_entity.id
_entity.type
_entity.pdbx_description
1 polymer ?
#
loop_
_entity_poly.entity_id
_entity_poly.type
_entity_poly.pdbx_seq_one_letter_code
_entity_poly.pdbx_strand_id
1 'polypeptide(L)'
;MVEATDINSRQAKRAAFADFWPGFDPHDNILSAVLTERLGMTVVDDQDQADFLIYSVFGEKHQNFKGIRVFYTGESVKPRWDECDYAISFMKGDIPYPECHLRMPCWMNNGPVRRTGKIEQYSKDRKSLLSRHTRFCSFVYSNGNAPERIHFLRLLSRYKHVDCGGMVMNNMGSCVRDKIAFCSSCKFTIAFENYPAAGYVTEKLFDSLAALSLPIYWGAPDAGMEANPSRFVNAADFSTPEALAEYVIRLDQDEDLYLSYMDGPVFVPGQPDIGEYMNRLAEFFSMISCSGNICRTGRPRTEACRLHHGYPVMSRHDDGKQWTGKAELLLPQSLAATPFPVFCPEGKDTASQFIRKLAIIPAKKHSERCPDKNRRLLNGRPLFLYSVSYALQEGFVPVVSTDSEEVLERCRREGIQCFRETVDDRRMENCVRQVLTRFSCDIFAVLQPTSPFRRRGLLRQMAEDMEKGKIQSAYTARKTKMIGHMEGHFHLAHREQDAKKFFYFFDGNINVVTRKKFLESGTMFDDGSCPYPNDFPCCLQIDTEEEWKALSRLGEFKDCQCFLASEGHKKRICIVSNKRDLKRNYSSFVDSCDKVMRISKMDNLNSGLAGKRTDIVLVSCFAGYLAFSPEERHMEILRGVPEIYFNNEELGYSNEFACREGLENWKFMPGEVHRSTGNFTTLSKALCLADYLFPEAQLYYLGDTDMNLRAAGSSKHHAPTENAYMQSLIDSGRVIPILEDAAGEFHYSAPAPPVSSQGNVPAPDLLPVDTVLISHPQWTDQFQMNEKRGRRLHRNDHATILQHDENKLVLKWDNWGTEEFLRMEEGKYQYLDYHYSSTINEVNKYARELLINPYDGYNSVFRHSSRPFIGMRYHQWEGLLLLERMYRDVEKGVRKMPRLQSVLLMGICKDAFAALILAQRLKKDFPHLHIGVWGCPWPVDLSGQSPVYRGIRVSPSHEQIREKRPFKNLLERYGDPLKLLQQPESSGLCLFAFYSTSQHWTLDEEATNRLAPYLLKTYAHQAGSKEHHTVVHGKIVHLVKEKPALVQSWIEEMFRMMETESGNHGEVRNLRISA
;
A
#
# COMPACT_ATOMS: atom_id res chain seq x y z
N MET A 1 -27.00 -10.71 67.90
CA MET A 1 -27.38 -11.76 66.94
C MET A 1 -28.48 -11.19 66.07
N VAL A 2 -28.20 -10.98 64.78
CA VAL A 2 -29.17 -10.82 63.69
C VAL A 2 -28.58 -11.65 62.56
N GLU A 3 -29.42 -12.37 61.81
CA GLU A 3 -28.97 -13.55 61.07
C GLU A 3 -28.13 -13.19 59.84
N ALA A 4 -26.98 -13.85 59.71
CA ALA A 4 -26.24 -13.90 58.46
C ALA A 4 -26.92 -14.96 57.57
N THR A 5 -27.77 -14.52 56.64
CA THR A 5 -28.44 -15.39 55.67
C THR A 5 -27.43 -16.02 54.71
N ASP A 6 -27.51 -17.34 54.51
CA ASP A 6 -26.64 -18.10 53.62
C ASP A 6 -26.55 -17.52 52.20
N ILE A 7 -25.32 -17.21 51.77
CA ILE A 7 -24.96 -17.05 50.35
C ILE A 7 -23.74 -17.93 50.06
N ASN A 8 -23.90 -19.25 50.26
CA ASN A 8 -22.96 -20.26 49.77
C ASN A 8 -23.50 -20.89 48.48
N SER A 9 -22.77 -20.65 47.38
CA SER A 9 -22.68 -21.52 46.20
C SER A 9 -23.96 -22.10 45.58
N ARG A 10 -24.95 -21.26 45.23
CA ARG A 10 -25.85 -21.57 44.10
C ARG A 10 -25.26 -21.03 42.79
N GLN A 11 -24.61 -21.92 42.03
CA GLN A 11 -24.27 -21.70 40.63
C GLN A 11 -25.53 -21.30 39.84
N ALA A 12 -25.49 -20.21 39.08
CA ALA A 12 -26.63 -19.77 38.27
C ALA A 12 -26.86 -20.74 37.10
N LYS A 13 -28.10 -21.19 36.90
CA LYS A 13 -28.48 -22.19 35.88
C LYS A 13 -29.59 -21.74 34.93
N ARG A 14 -30.24 -20.60 35.20
CA ARG A 14 -31.36 -20.07 34.41
C ARG A 14 -31.05 -18.65 33.93
N ALA A 15 -31.24 -18.40 32.65
CA ALA A 15 -31.09 -17.07 32.03
C ALA A 15 -32.38 -16.66 31.29
N ALA A 16 -32.72 -15.38 31.34
CA ALA A 16 -33.80 -14.80 30.52
C ALA A 16 -33.26 -13.76 29.55
N PHE A 17 -34.11 -13.34 28.60
CA PHE A 17 -33.84 -12.27 27.64
C PHE A 17 -34.90 -11.18 27.71
N ALA A 18 -34.47 -9.90 27.71
CA ALA A 18 -35.36 -8.74 27.72
C ALA A 18 -34.93 -7.65 26.73
N ASP A 19 -35.88 -6.83 26.28
CA ASP A 19 -35.59 -5.57 25.57
C ASP A 19 -34.78 -5.74 24.26
N PHE A 20 -34.91 -6.91 23.61
CA PHE A 20 -34.40 -7.18 22.25
C PHE A 20 -35.36 -6.66 21.16
N TRP A 21 -34.88 -6.60 19.92
CA TRP A 21 -35.65 -6.12 18.76
C TRP A 21 -36.87 -6.99 18.46
N PRO A 22 -37.92 -6.44 17.81
CA PRO A 22 -39.10 -7.21 17.42
C PRO A 22 -38.74 -8.41 16.54
N GLY A 23 -39.21 -9.61 16.94
CA GLY A 23 -38.91 -10.87 16.24
C GLY A 23 -37.60 -11.55 16.65
N PHE A 24 -36.94 -11.09 17.72
CA PHE A 24 -35.88 -11.87 18.39
C PHE A 24 -36.45 -13.14 19.04
N ASP A 25 -35.74 -14.26 18.89
CA ASP A 25 -36.05 -15.54 19.51
C ASP A 25 -35.10 -15.78 20.72
N PRO A 26 -35.61 -15.85 21.97
CA PRO A 26 -34.81 -16.15 23.15
C PRO A 26 -34.14 -17.54 23.12
N HIS A 27 -34.66 -18.50 22.34
CA HIS A 27 -34.14 -19.86 22.28
C HIS A 27 -33.26 -20.09 21.05
N ASP A 28 -33.57 -19.50 19.89
CA ASP A 28 -32.75 -19.59 18.66
C ASP A 28 -31.84 -18.36 18.41
N ASN A 29 -30.77 -18.22 19.21
CA ASN A 29 -29.70 -17.22 18.99
C ASN A 29 -28.32 -17.75 19.43
N ILE A 30 -27.23 -17.01 19.17
CA ILE A 30 -25.85 -17.46 19.52
C ILE A 30 -25.59 -17.54 21.03
N LEU A 31 -26.19 -16.65 21.82
CA LEU A 31 -25.99 -16.60 23.27
C LEU A 31 -26.67 -17.82 23.92
N SER A 32 -27.91 -18.11 23.52
CA SER A 32 -28.67 -19.28 23.99
C SER A 32 -28.06 -20.61 23.58
N ALA A 33 -27.46 -20.71 22.39
CA ALA A 33 -26.69 -21.88 21.99
C ALA A 33 -25.50 -22.12 22.94
N VAL A 34 -24.73 -21.07 23.30
CA VAL A 34 -23.62 -21.23 24.26
C VAL A 34 -24.12 -21.57 25.67
N LEU A 35 -25.18 -20.92 26.15
CA LEU A 35 -25.76 -21.19 27.48
C LEU A 35 -26.26 -22.63 27.60
N THR A 36 -26.99 -23.13 26.60
CA THR A 36 -27.59 -24.47 26.63
C THR A 36 -26.59 -25.57 26.25
N GLU A 37 -25.95 -25.48 25.08
CA GLU A 37 -25.10 -26.55 24.52
C GLU A 37 -23.74 -26.68 25.21
N ARG A 38 -23.17 -25.58 25.74
CA ARG A 38 -21.81 -25.59 26.34
C ARG A 38 -21.81 -25.49 27.86
N LEU A 39 -22.81 -24.84 28.47
CA LEU A 39 -22.87 -24.65 29.93
C LEU A 39 -24.01 -25.44 30.61
N GLY A 40 -24.88 -26.11 29.85
CA GLY A 40 -26.00 -26.88 30.40
C GLY A 40 -27.04 -26.04 31.14
N MET A 41 -27.11 -24.73 30.83
CA MET A 41 -28.08 -23.80 31.41
C MET A 41 -29.42 -23.87 30.70
N THR A 42 -30.48 -23.44 31.38
CA THR A 42 -31.84 -23.33 30.83
C THR A 42 -32.14 -21.88 30.48
N VAL A 43 -32.68 -21.64 29.28
CA VAL A 43 -33.29 -20.34 28.95
C VAL A 43 -34.75 -20.36 29.40
N VAL A 44 -35.21 -19.30 30.06
CA VAL A 44 -36.60 -19.13 30.53
C VAL A 44 -37.23 -17.87 29.95
N ASP A 45 -38.49 -17.95 29.57
CA ASP A 45 -39.24 -16.82 28.98
C ASP A 45 -39.64 -15.76 30.02
N ASP A 46 -39.71 -16.17 31.29
CA ASP A 46 -40.07 -15.33 32.43
C ASP A 46 -38.82 -14.88 33.18
N GLN A 47 -38.59 -13.55 33.21
CA GLN A 47 -37.45 -12.96 33.90
C GLN A 47 -37.48 -13.20 35.43
N ASP A 48 -38.65 -13.37 36.05
CA ASP A 48 -38.74 -13.60 37.50
C ASP A 48 -38.33 -15.04 37.87
N GLN A 49 -38.15 -15.91 36.87
CA GLN A 49 -37.60 -17.26 37.01
C GLN A 49 -36.11 -17.34 36.65
N ALA A 50 -35.46 -16.24 36.26
CA ALA A 50 -34.05 -16.23 35.86
C ALA A 50 -33.10 -15.94 37.03
N ASP A 51 -31.91 -16.54 36.99
CA ASP A 51 -30.83 -16.25 37.93
C ASP A 51 -30.02 -15.01 37.48
N PHE A 52 -29.89 -14.80 36.16
CA PHE A 52 -29.45 -13.54 35.55
C PHE A 52 -30.23 -13.21 34.26
N LEU A 53 -30.25 -11.93 33.90
CA LEU A 53 -30.96 -11.41 32.73
C LEU A 53 -29.97 -10.88 31.68
N ILE A 54 -30.09 -11.34 30.44
CA ILE A 54 -29.46 -10.72 29.27
C ILE A 54 -30.45 -9.71 28.70
N TYR A 55 -30.01 -8.49 28.39
CA TYR A 55 -30.91 -7.46 27.85
C TYR A 55 -30.28 -6.58 26.77
N SER A 56 -31.13 -5.94 25.96
CA SER A 56 -30.71 -5.01 24.90
C SER A 56 -31.48 -3.68 24.95
N VAL A 57 -31.38 -2.90 23.88
CA VAL A 57 -31.70 -1.45 23.88
C VAL A 57 -33.15 -1.10 23.51
N PHE A 58 -34.00 -2.08 23.18
CA PHE A 58 -35.31 -1.85 22.57
C PHE A 58 -36.46 -1.77 23.59
N GLY A 59 -36.16 -1.63 24.88
CA GLY A 59 -37.15 -1.54 25.96
C GLY A 59 -36.52 -1.29 27.34
N GLU A 60 -37.35 -1.33 28.38
CA GLU A 60 -36.98 -0.98 29.76
C GLU A 60 -37.30 -2.09 30.79
N LYS A 61 -37.72 -3.29 30.37
CA LYS A 61 -38.11 -4.38 31.28
C LYS A 61 -37.00 -4.76 32.25
N HIS A 62 -35.74 -4.74 31.78
CA HIS A 62 -34.55 -5.01 32.58
C HIS A 62 -34.42 -4.16 33.85
N GLN A 63 -35.02 -2.95 33.88
CA GLN A 63 -34.99 -2.08 35.05
C GLN A 63 -35.68 -2.71 36.27
N ASN A 64 -36.67 -3.58 36.05
CA ASN A 64 -37.40 -4.29 37.11
C ASN A 64 -36.64 -5.51 37.65
N PHE A 65 -35.76 -6.12 36.86
CA PHE A 65 -35.04 -7.34 37.26
C PHE A 65 -33.96 -7.04 38.32
N LYS A 66 -34.01 -7.76 39.45
CA LYS A 66 -33.17 -7.46 40.63
C LYS A 66 -31.80 -8.13 40.61
N GLY A 67 -31.68 -9.31 39.99
CA GLY A 67 -30.43 -10.09 39.90
C GLY A 67 -29.38 -9.46 38.98
N ILE A 68 -28.42 -10.27 38.51
CA ILE A 68 -27.32 -9.82 37.63
C ILE A 68 -27.86 -9.48 36.23
N ARG A 69 -27.41 -8.35 35.67
CA ARG A 69 -27.82 -7.84 34.35
C ARG A 69 -26.63 -7.80 33.39
N VAL A 70 -26.76 -8.53 32.28
CA VAL A 70 -25.78 -8.58 31.19
C VAL A 70 -26.33 -7.78 30.00
N PHE A 71 -25.73 -6.64 29.70
CA PHE A 71 -26.07 -5.85 28.52
C PHE A 71 -25.54 -6.52 27.24
N TYR A 72 -26.32 -6.52 26.17
CA TYR A 72 -25.92 -6.96 24.83
C TYR A 72 -26.44 -5.97 23.78
N THR A 73 -25.67 -5.70 22.72
CA THR A 73 -26.13 -4.82 21.63
C THR A 73 -25.64 -5.26 20.24
N GLY A 74 -26.53 -5.18 19.25
CA GLY A 74 -26.21 -5.13 17.82
C GLY A 74 -26.16 -3.70 17.24
N GLU A 75 -26.59 -2.70 18.02
CA GLU A 75 -26.57 -1.28 17.66
C GLU A 75 -25.23 -0.61 18.03
N SER A 76 -24.90 0.48 17.33
CA SER A 76 -23.63 1.21 17.45
C SER A 76 -23.57 2.10 18.71
N VAL A 77 -23.75 1.51 19.89
CA VAL A 77 -23.88 2.18 21.18
C VAL A 77 -22.95 1.60 22.26
N LYS A 78 -22.65 2.41 23.28
CA LYS A 78 -21.91 2.02 24.49
C LYS A 78 -22.90 1.56 25.59
N PRO A 79 -22.52 0.62 26.47
CA PRO A 79 -23.33 0.25 27.63
C PRO A 79 -23.53 1.43 28.58
N ARG A 80 -24.67 1.48 29.29
CA ARG A 80 -24.85 2.31 30.49
C ARG A 80 -24.39 1.52 31.70
N TRP A 81 -23.19 1.81 32.19
CA TRP A 81 -22.55 1.03 33.25
C TRP A 81 -23.23 1.15 34.62
N ASP A 82 -24.07 2.17 34.82
CA ASP A 82 -24.99 2.31 35.95
C ASP A 82 -26.24 1.40 35.87
N GLU A 83 -26.54 0.82 34.70
CA GLU A 83 -27.71 -0.03 34.46
C GLU A 83 -27.35 -1.53 34.30
N CYS A 84 -26.13 -1.86 33.85
CA CYS A 84 -25.62 -3.22 33.69
C CYS A 84 -24.43 -3.55 34.63
N ASP A 85 -24.36 -4.80 35.07
CA ASP A 85 -23.20 -5.31 35.81
C ASP A 85 -22.10 -5.73 34.84
N TYR A 86 -22.50 -6.48 33.80
CA TYR A 86 -21.65 -7.00 32.73
C TYR A 86 -22.15 -6.52 31.36
N ALA A 87 -21.27 -6.46 30.36
CA ALA A 87 -21.64 -6.04 29.01
C ALA A 87 -20.92 -6.82 27.90
N ILE A 88 -21.67 -7.14 26.84
CA ILE A 88 -21.20 -7.74 25.59
C ILE A 88 -21.43 -6.72 24.47
N SER A 89 -20.37 -6.23 23.83
CA SER A 89 -20.50 -5.20 22.79
C SER A 89 -19.33 -5.16 21.79
N PHE A 90 -19.41 -4.25 20.81
CA PHE A 90 -18.38 -4.05 19.78
C PHE A 90 -17.10 -3.37 20.28
N MET A 91 -17.12 -2.74 21.47
CA MET A 91 -16.07 -1.82 21.94
C MET A 91 -14.69 -2.49 22.00
N LYS A 92 -13.66 -1.76 21.52
CA LYS A 92 -12.23 -2.14 21.56
C LYS A 92 -11.38 -1.25 22.49
N GLY A 93 -11.96 -0.15 22.98
CA GLY A 93 -11.31 0.87 23.80
C GLY A 93 -12.35 1.73 24.50
N ASP A 94 -11.92 2.65 25.35
CA ASP A 94 -12.76 3.45 26.27
C ASP A 94 -13.69 2.59 27.17
N ILE A 95 -13.24 1.38 27.54
CA ILE A 95 -14.00 0.45 28.39
C ILE A 95 -13.65 0.75 29.87
N PRO A 96 -14.56 1.27 30.70
CA PRO A 96 -14.23 1.67 32.08
C PRO A 96 -14.10 0.49 33.05
N TYR A 97 -14.72 -0.64 32.70
CA TYR A 97 -14.82 -1.87 33.51
C TYR A 97 -14.47 -3.09 32.63
N PRO A 98 -13.19 -3.22 32.19
CA PRO A 98 -12.79 -4.28 31.24
C PRO A 98 -12.98 -5.69 31.80
N GLU A 99 -12.88 -5.88 33.12
CA GLU A 99 -13.19 -7.14 33.81
C GLU A 99 -14.68 -7.52 33.76
N CYS A 100 -15.55 -6.55 33.48
CA CYS A 100 -16.99 -6.75 33.29
C CYS A 100 -17.40 -6.71 31.81
N HIS A 101 -16.46 -6.69 30.87
CA HIS A 101 -16.72 -6.56 29.44
C HIS A 101 -16.26 -7.79 28.64
N LEU A 102 -17.07 -8.20 27.67
CA LEU A 102 -16.65 -9.07 26.59
C LEU A 102 -16.86 -8.36 25.26
N ARG A 103 -15.80 -8.23 24.46
CA ARG A 103 -15.97 -7.87 23.05
C ARG A 103 -16.51 -9.06 22.26
N MET A 104 -17.65 -8.88 21.59
CA MET A 104 -18.10 -9.82 20.55
C MET A 104 -18.68 -9.08 19.33
N PRO A 105 -18.31 -9.46 18.09
CA PRO A 105 -18.96 -8.96 16.87
C PRO A 105 -20.39 -9.49 16.72
N CYS A 106 -21.31 -8.67 16.22
CA CYS A 106 -22.71 -9.07 16.04
C CYS A 106 -22.91 -10.13 14.92
N TRP A 107 -21.99 -10.23 13.95
CA TRP A 107 -22.05 -11.25 12.89
C TRP A 107 -22.04 -12.70 13.41
N MET A 108 -21.58 -12.93 14.64
CA MET A 108 -21.67 -14.22 15.33
C MET A 108 -23.12 -14.74 15.49
N ASN A 109 -24.13 -13.86 15.39
CA ASN A 109 -25.54 -14.24 15.44
C ASN A 109 -26.14 -14.64 14.06
N ASN A 110 -25.32 -14.81 13.02
CA ASN A 110 -25.77 -15.35 11.74
C ASN A 110 -26.13 -16.85 11.89
N GLY A 111 -27.43 -17.17 11.81
CA GLY A 111 -27.97 -18.52 12.02
C GLY A 111 -27.40 -19.61 11.10
N PRO A 112 -27.35 -19.41 9.76
CA PRO A 112 -26.65 -20.32 8.85
C PRO A 112 -25.20 -20.60 9.24
N VAL A 113 -24.42 -19.55 9.57
CA VAL A 113 -23.02 -19.67 10.00
C VAL A 113 -22.89 -20.48 11.30
N ARG A 114 -23.74 -20.19 12.31
CA ARG A 114 -23.79 -20.95 13.57
C ARG A 114 -24.08 -22.44 13.33
N ARG A 115 -25.00 -22.75 12.41
CA ARG A 115 -25.41 -24.13 12.10
C ARG A 115 -24.38 -24.92 11.29
N THR A 116 -23.59 -24.28 10.42
CA THR A 116 -22.61 -24.99 9.57
C THR A 116 -21.17 -24.91 10.07
N GLY A 117 -20.90 -24.08 11.10
CA GLY A 117 -19.56 -23.86 11.65
C GLY A 117 -18.60 -23.20 10.67
N LYS A 118 -19.11 -22.55 9.62
CA LYS A 118 -18.35 -21.95 8.51
C LYS A 118 -19.00 -20.64 8.10
N ILE A 119 -18.22 -19.68 7.62
CA ILE A 119 -18.77 -18.45 7.04
C ILE A 119 -19.42 -18.75 5.68
N GLU A 120 -18.66 -19.34 4.77
CA GLU A 120 -19.00 -19.49 3.34
C GLU A 120 -19.94 -20.69 3.12
N GLN A 121 -21.17 -20.44 2.65
CA GLN A 121 -22.21 -21.47 2.51
C GLN A 121 -22.30 -22.08 1.09
N TYR A 122 -21.52 -21.56 0.13
CA TYR A 122 -21.56 -21.96 -1.28
C TYR A 122 -20.18 -22.43 -1.79
N SER A 123 -20.16 -23.07 -2.96
CA SER A 123 -18.92 -23.49 -3.60
C SER A 123 -18.13 -22.31 -4.18
N LYS A 124 -16.81 -22.35 -3.98
CA LYS A 124 -15.79 -21.47 -4.59
C LYS A 124 -15.32 -21.94 -5.97
N ASP A 125 -15.72 -23.13 -6.44
CA ASP A 125 -15.36 -23.61 -7.79
C ASP A 125 -15.67 -22.55 -8.84
N ARG A 126 -14.68 -22.17 -9.67
CA ARG A 126 -14.80 -21.05 -10.63
C ARG A 126 -16.04 -21.19 -11.52
N LYS A 127 -16.36 -22.41 -11.97
CA LYS A 127 -17.53 -22.67 -12.82
C LYS A 127 -18.84 -22.49 -12.04
N SER A 128 -18.95 -23.07 -10.84
CA SER A 128 -20.11 -22.90 -9.95
C SER A 128 -20.31 -21.46 -9.47
N LEU A 129 -19.22 -20.72 -9.26
CA LEU A 129 -19.23 -19.34 -8.78
C LEU A 129 -19.72 -18.38 -9.87
N LEU A 130 -19.10 -18.41 -11.05
CA LEU A 130 -19.45 -17.53 -12.17
C LEU A 130 -20.86 -17.81 -12.70
N SER A 131 -21.29 -19.08 -12.76
CA SER A 131 -22.64 -19.43 -13.23
C SER A 131 -23.77 -19.07 -12.25
N ARG A 132 -23.48 -18.87 -10.96
CA ARG A 132 -24.45 -18.33 -10.00
C ARG A 132 -24.65 -16.81 -10.14
N HIS A 133 -23.58 -16.07 -10.44
CA HIS A 133 -23.55 -14.61 -10.46
C HIS A 133 -24.21 -13.99 -11.70
N THR A 134 -25.51 -14.24 -11.80
CA THR A 134 -26.42 -13.79 -12.85
C THR A 134 -26.89 -12.34 -12.66
N ARG A 135 -26.79 -11.81 -11.44
CA ARG A 135 -27.05 -10.40 -11.10
C ARG A 135 -25.74 -9.63 -10.89
N PHE A 136 -25.77 -8.33 -11.18
CA PHE A 136 -24.63 -7.45 -10.95
C PHE A 136 -24.39 -7.21 -9.45
N CYS A 137 -25.27 -6.47 -8.77
CA CYS A 137 -25.04 -6.03 -7.40
C CYS A 137 -26.34 -6.05 -6.58
N SER A 138 -26.24 -6.40 -5.30
CA SER A 138 -27.37 -6.43 -4.35
C SER A 138 -27.35 -5.26 -3.34
N PHE A 139 -28.54 -4.85 -2.92
CA PHE A 139 -28.76 -3.87 -1.85
C PHE A 139 -29.95 -4.31 -0.97
N VAL A 140 -29.70 -4.88 0.21
CA VAL A 140 -30.75 -5.46 1.07
C VAL A 140 -30.80 -4.76 2.42
N TYR A 141 -31.60 -3.69 2.50
CA TYR A 141 -31.70 -2.84 3.69
C TYR A 141 -33.13 -2.46 4.05
N SER A 142 -33.40 -2.43 5.37
CA SER A 142 -34.68 -1.96 5.94
C SER A 142 -34.56 -0.60 6.66
N ASN A 143 -33.36 -0.22 7.09
CA ASN A 143 -33.09 1.10 7.69
C ASN A 143 -32.58 2.08 6.62
N GLY A 144 -33.40 3.11 6.32
CA GLY A 144 -33.09 4.17 5.36
C GLY A 144 -32.30 5.36 5.94
N ASN A 145 -32.10 5.43 7.25
CA ASN A 145 -31.36 6.51 7.92
C ASN A 145 -29.83 6.27 7.85
N ALA A 146 -29.32 6.20 6.62
CA ALA A 146 -27.91 6.01 6.31
C ALA A 146 -27.62 6.64 4.92
N PRO A 147 -27.39 7.97 4.83
CA PRO A 147 -27.24 8.67 3.56
C PRO A 147 -26.06 8.14 2.73
N GLU A 148 -24.99 7.69 3.37
CA GLU A 148 -23.76 7.22 2.72
C GLU A 148 -24.01 6.00 1.82
N ARG A 149 -24.78 5.00 2.30
CA ARG A 149 -25.17 3.84 1.47
C ARG A 149 -26.14 4.19 0.35
N ILE A 150 -27.01 5.19 0.55
CA ILE A 150 -27.97 5.64 -0.47
C ILE A 150 -27.25 6.43 -1.56
N HIS A 151 -26.26 7.24 -1.19
CA HIS A 151 -25.37 7.92 -2.13
C HIS A 151 -24.60 6.91 -2.98
N PHE A 152 -23.93 5.93 -2.36
CA PHE A 152 -23.17 4.92 -3.10
C PHE A 152 -24.05 4.02 -4.00
N LEU A 153 -25.23 3.61 -3.51
CA LEU A 153 -26.24 2.91 -4.33
C LEU A 153 -26.59 3.71 -5.59
N ARG A 154 -26.94 5.00 -5.43
CA ARG A 154 -27.31 5.88 -6.56
C ARG A 154 -26.16 6.07 -7.54
N LEU A 155 -24.94 6.17 -7.03
CA LEU A 155 -23.73 6.31 -7.84
C LEU A 155 -23.48 5.05 -8.69
N LEU A 156 -23.43 3.87 -8.06
CA LEU A 156 -23.20 2.60 -8.76
C LEU A 156 -24.35 2.23 -9.71
N SER A 157 -25.59 2.61 -9.38
CA SER A 157 -26.77 2.43 -10.25
C SER A 157 -26.70 3.21 -11.57
N ARG A 158 -25.75 4.14 -11.74
CA ARG A 158 -25.51 4.82 -13.03
C ARG A 158 -24.74 3.95 -14.04
N TYR A 159 -24.11 2.85 -13.59
CA TYR A 159 -23.38 1.91 -14.45
C TYR A 159 -24.26 0.71 -14.83
N LYS A 160 -24.77 -0.02 -13.83
CA LYS A 160 -25.63 -1.20 -13.99
C LYS A 160 -26.71 -1.24 -12.92
N HIS A 161 -27.79 -1.97 -13.19
CA HIS A 161 -28.90 -2.14 -12.25
C HIS A 161 -28.44 -2.83 -10.96
N VAL A 162 -28.82 -2.28 -9.81
CA VAL A 162 -28.57 -2.86 -8.49
C VAL A 162 -29.89 -3.39 -7.94
N ASP A 163 -30.00 -4.70 -7.74
CA ASP A 163 -31.21 -5.35 -7.22
C ASP A 163 -31.42 -4.97 -5.74
N CYS A 164 -32.45 -4.16 -5.48
CA CYS A 164 -32.78 -3.63 -4.16
C CYS A 164 -33.88 -4.49 -3.51
N GLY A 165 -33.46 -5.47 -2.70
CA GLY A 165 -34.34 -6.49 -2.11
C GLY A 165 -34.85 -6.21 -0.69
N GLY A 166 -34.45 -5.10 -0.06
CA GLY A 166 -34.93 -4.67 1.27
C GLY A 166 -36.19 -3.78 1.20
N MET A 167 -36.56 -3.10 2.30
CA MET A 167 -37.61 -2.06 2.24
C MET A 167 -37.12 -0.76 1.60
N VAL A 168 -35.82 -0.45 1.76
CA VAL A 168 -35.21 0.80 1.29
C VAL A 168 -34.90 0.68 -0.20
N MET A 169 -35.38 1.65 -1.00
CA MET A 169 -35.16 1.73 -2.45
C MET A 169 -35.62 0.49 -3.24
N ASN A 170 -36.59 -0.30 -2.72
CA ASN A 170 -36.99 -1.56 -3.32
C ASN A 170 -37.38 -1.42 -4.81
N ASN A 171 -36.79 -2.25 -5.66
CA ASN A 171 -37.10 -2.34 -7.09
C ASN A 171 -37.47 -3.76 -7.55
N MET A 172 -37.53 -4.72 -6.60
CA MET A 172 -37.89 -6.12 -6.84
C MET A 172 -39.39 -6.41 -6.63
N GLY A 173 -40.18 -5.41 -6.23
CA GLY A 173 -41.64 -5.52 -6.01
C GLY A 173 -42.04 -6.23 -4.71
N SER A 174 -41.09 -6.85 -4.00
CA SER A 174 -41.29 -7.47 -2.68
C SER A 174 -39.98 -7.52 -1.91
N CYS A 175 -40.06 -7.71 -0.58
CA CYS A 175 -38.87 -7.95 0.23
C CYS A 175 -38.38 -9.39 0.08
N VAL A 176 -37.08 -9.55 -0.12
CA VAL A 176 -36.39 -10.84 -0.19
C VAL A 176 -36.53 -11.59 1.14
N ARG A 177 -36.94 -12.88 1.08
CA ARG A 177 -37.11 -13.73 2.27
C ARG A 177 -35.80 -14.34 2.76
N ASP A 178 -34.99 -14.88 1.85
CA ASP A 178 -33.65 -15.40 2.16
C ASP A 178 -32.60 -14.47 1.56
N LYS A 179 -32.01 -13.63 2.43
CA LYS A 179 -30.97 -12.65 2.09
C LYS A 179 -29.72 -13.33 1.50
N ILE A 180 -29.29 -14.45 2.06
CA ILE A 180 -28.03 -15.10 1.70
C ILE A 180 -28.18 -15.86 0.37
N ALA A 181 -29.29 -16.58 0.17
CA ALA A 181 -29.57 -17.24 -1.10
C ALA A 181 -29.77 -16.23 -2.24
N PHE A 182 -30.42 -15.08 -1.98
CA PHE A 182 -30.53 -14.00 -2.95
C PHE A 182 -29.15 -13.39 -3.29
N CYS A 183 -28.37 -12.98 -2.29
CA CYS A 183 -27.04 -12.42 -2.52
C CYS A 183 -26.11 -13.40 -3.24
N SER A 184 -26.29 -14.72 -3.07
CA SER A 184 -25.50 -15.75 -3.76
C SER A 184 -25.71 -15.79 -5.28
N SER A 185 -26.72 -15.08 -5.80
CA SER A 185 -26.94 -14.84 -7.23
C SER A 185 -26.29 -13.56 -7.77
N CYS A 186 -25.65 -12.75 -6.91
CA CYS A 186 -25.13 -11.43 -7.23
C CYS A 186 -23.60 -11.39 -7.18
N LYS A 187 -22.95 -10.84 -8.21
CA LYS A 187 -21.48 -10.69 -8.28
C LYS A 187 -20.96 -9.81 -7.13
N PHE A 188 -21.69 -8.76 -6.76
CA PHE A 188 -21.35 -7.85 -5.66
C PHE A 188 -22.51 -7.66 -4.67
N THR A 189 -22.19 -7.22 -3.46
CA THR A 189 -23.16 -6.74 -2.46
C THR A 189 -22.69 -5.41 -1.88
N ILE A 190 -23.55 -4.38 -1.85
CA ILE A 190 -23.29 -3.18 -1.05
C ILE A 190 -23.46 -3.59 0.41
N ALA A 191 -22.34 -3.65 1.16
CA ALA A 191 -22.22 -4.15 2.52
C ALA A 191 -21.94 -3.01 3.53
N PHE A 192 -22.47 -1.82 3.26
CA PHE A 192 -22.29 -0.61 4.07
C PHE A 192 -23.06 -0.68 5.40
N GLU A 193 -22.40 -0.37 6.51
CA GLU A 193 -23.01 -0.12 7.81
C GLU A 193 -23.94 1.10 7.81
N ASN A 194 -24.76 1.24 8.86
CA ASN A 194 -25.58 2.44 9.11
C ASN A 194 -24.86 3.50 9.96
N TYR A 195 -23.70 3.17 10.52
CA TYR A 195 -22.90 4.09 11.31
C TYR A 195 -21.42 3.67 11.26
N PRO A 196 -20.49 4.56 10.90
CA PRO A 196 -19.06 4.24 10.89
C PRO A 196 -18.49 4.39 12.30
N ALA A 197 -18.03 3.30 12.92
CA ALA A 197 -17.41 3.31 14.25
C ALA A 197 -16.42 2.16 14.42
N ALA A 198 -15.33 2.38 15.16
CA ALA A 198 -14.30 1.37 15.38
C ALA A 198 -14.87 0.11 16.08
N GLY A 199 -14.54 -1.06 15.55
CA GLY A 199 -15.03 -2.36 16.01
C GLY A 199 -16.47 -2.72 15.60
N TYR A 200 -17.24 -1.79 15.03
CA TYR A 200 -18.64 -1.98 14.60
C TYR A 200 -18.74 -2.67 13.24
N VAL A 201 -18.40 -3.97 13.20
CA VAL A 201 -18.60 -4.84 12.04
C VAL A 201 -19.75 -5.80 12.33
N THR A 202 -20.77 -5.78 11.49
CA THR A 202 -22.03 -6.51 11.68
C THR A 202 -22.23 -7.63 10.66
N GLU A 203 -23.45 -8.17 10.57
CA GLU A 203 -23.84 -9.20 9.60
C GLU A 203 -23.62 -8.78 8.14
N LYS A 204 -23.56 -7.48 7.83
CA LYS A 204 -23.57 -6.95 6.45
C LYS A 204 -22.37 -7.41 5.63
N LEU A 205 -21.18 -7.44 6.25
CA LEU A 205 -19.95 -7.97 5.63
C LEU A 205 -20.02 -9.50 5.52
N PHE A 206 -20.42 -10.18 6.59
CA PHE A 206 -20.35 -11.63 6.70
C PHE A 206 -21.45 -12.38 5.95
N ASP A 207 -22.64 -11.81 5.80
CA ASP A 207 -23.72 -12.35 4.96
C ASP A 207 -23.32 -12.36 3.47
N SER A 208 -22.59 -11.34 3.02
CA SER A 208 -22.07 -11.25 1.66
C SER A 208 -20.98 -12.31 1.43
N LEU A 209 -20.04 -12.45 2.37
CA LEU A 209 -19.05 -13.53 2.36
C LEU A 209 -19.71 -14.92 2.42
N ALA A 210 -20.75 -15.08 3.23
CA ALA A 210 -21.52 -16.32 3.33
C ALA A 210 -22.20 -16.71 2.02
N ALA A 211 -22.69 -15.73 1.26
CA ALA A 211 -23.23 -15.88 -0.08
C ALA A 211 -22.18 -16.12 -1.19
N LEU A 212 -20.88 -15.91 -0.90
CA LEU A 212 -19.81 -15.72 -1.88
C LEU A 212 -20.09 -14.60 -2.92
N SER A 213 -20.78 -13.54 -2.48
CA SER A 213 -20.91 -12.29 -3.21
C SER A 213 -19.83 -11.32 -2.74
N LEU A 214 -19.15 -10.60 -3.65
CA LEU A 214 -18.03 -9.74 -3.25
C LEU A 214 -18.53 -8.53 -2.44
N PRO A 215 -18.18 -8.40 -1.14
CA PRO A 215 -18.69 -7.30 -0.33
C PRO A 215 -17.99 -6.00 -0.71
N ILE A 216 -18.78 -4.95 -0.98
CA ILE A 216 -18.32 -3.57 -1.09
C ILE A 216 -18.65 -2.91 0.24
N TYR A 217 -17.66 -2.79 1.12
CA TYR A 217 -17.85 -2.52 2.55
C TYR A 217 -17.47 -1.10 2.95
N TRP A 218 -18.24 -0.51 3.86
CA TRP A 218 -17.96 0.75 4.54
C TRP A 218 -18.58 0.72 5.94
N GLY A 219 -17.92 1.30 6.94
CA GLY A 219 -18.38 1.26 8.33
C GLY A 219 -17.23 1.41 9.31
N ALA A 220 -16.91 0.34 10.05
CA ALA A 220 -15.74 0.30 10.91
C ALA A 220 -14.41 0.44 10.12
N PRO A 221 -13.52 1.40 10.45
CA PRO A 221 -12.23 1.58 9.77
C PRO A 221 -11.25 0.42 9.98
N ASP A 222 -11.46 -0.38 11.02
CA ASP A 222 -10.63 -1.50 11.45
C ASP A 222 -11.22 -2.86 11.03
N ALA A 223 -12.11 -2.91 10.04
CA ALA A 223 -12.76 -4.14 9.59
C ALA A 223 -11.79 -5.22 9.07
N GLY A 224 -10.60 -4.83 8.60
CA GLY A 224 -9.50 -5.76 8.28
C GLY A 224 -8.97 -6.58 9.47
N MET A 225 -9.32 -6.20 10.70
CA MET A 225 -9.05 -6.97 11.92
C MET A 225 -10.12 -8.03 12.23
N GLU A 226 -11.26 -8.01 11.54
CA GLU A 226 -12.37 -8.95 11.71
C GLU A 226 -12.47 -9.94 10.53
N ALA A 227 -12.13 -9.50 9.32
CA ALA A 227 -12.07 -10.33 8.12
C ALA A 227 -10.81 -9.98 7.30
N ASN A 228 -10.29 -10.96 6.55
CA ASN A 228 -9.14 -10.81 5.66
C ASN A 228 -9.39 -9.71 4.61
N PRO A 229 -8.56 -8.64 4.54
CA PRO A 229 -8.73 -7.54 3.59
C PRO A 229 -8.75 -7.92 2.11
N SER A 230 -8.18 -9.07 1.72
CA SER A 230 -8.28 -9.56 0.33
C SER A 230 -9.63 -10.24 0.01
N ARG A 231 -10.60 -10.29 0.93
CA ARG A 231 -11.93 -10.89 0.74
C ARG A 231 -13.05 -9.89 0.44
N PHE A 232 -12.78 -8.58 0.53
CA PHE A 232 -13.78 -7.53 0.33
C PHE A 232 -13.16 -6.25 -0.24
N VAL A 233 -13.98 -5.44 -0.93
CA VAL A 233 -13.59 -4.11 -1.40
C VAL A 233 -13.85 -3.12 -0.27
N ASN A 234 -12.79 -2.59 0.34
CA ASN A 234 -12.88 -1.67 1.46
C ASN A 234 -12.99 -0.22 0.98
N ALA A 235 -14.10 0.47 1.29
CA ALA A 235 -14.31 1.87 0.94
C ALA A 235 -13.30 2.84 1.58
N ALA A 236 -12.60 2.44 2.65
CA ALA A 236 -11.55 3.26 3.24
C ALA A 236 -10.32 3.41 2.33
N ASP A 237 -10.04 2.40 1.47
CA ASP A 237 -8.85 2.34 0.60
C ASP A 237 -8.89 3.39 -0.55
N PHE A 238 -10.05 4.01 -0.79
CA PHE A 238 -10.29 4.97 -1.87
C PHE A 238 -10.34 6.41 -1.35
N SER A 239 -10.05 7.38 -2.21
CA SER A 239 -10.12 8.82 -1.86
C SER A 239 -11.54 9.39 -1.92
N THR A 240 -12.41 8.88 -2.80
CA THR A 240 -13.79 9.36 -2.98
C THR A 240 -14.77 8.19 -3.24
N PRO A 241 -16.09 8.40 -3.09
CA PRO A 241 -17.11 7.43 -3.51
C PRO A 241 -17.04 7.08 -5.02
N GLU A 242 -16.65 8.03 -5.86
CA GLU A 242 -16.48 7.86 -7.31
C GLU A 242 -15.34 6.88 -7.63
N ALA A 243 -14.17 7.05 -7.01
CA ALA A 243 -13.03 6.14 -7.20
C ALA A 243 -13.36 4.70 -6.75
N LEU A 244 -14.17 4.54 -5.70
CA LEU A 244 -14.70 3.23 -5.28
C LEU A 244 -15.67 2.65 -6.32
N ALA A 245 -16.57 3.45 -6.88
CA ALA A 245 -17.50 3.01 -7.92
C ALA A 245 -16.75 2.61 -9.22
N GLU A 246 -15.76 3.39 -9.65
CA GLU A 246 -14.89 3.08 -10.79
C GLU A 246 -14.12 1.76 -10.59
N TYR A 247 -13.65 1.48 -9.37
CA TYR A 247 -13.00 0.20 -9.08
C TYR A 247 -13.96 -0.99 -9.14
N VAL A 248 -15.21 -0.83 -8.70
CA VAL A 248 -16.26 -1.86 -8.83
C VAL A 248 -16.65 -2.07 -10.30
N ILE A 249 -16.70 -1.01 -11.11
CA ILE A 249 -16.88 -1.10 -12.57
C ILE A 249 -15.75 -1.92 -13.19
N ARG A 250 -14.50 -1.71 -12.78
CA ARG A 250 -13.36 -2.51 -13.26
C ARG A 250 -13.47 -3.98 -12.83
N LEU A 251 -13.78 -4.27 -11.56
CA LEU A 251 -14.01 -5.65 -11.08
C LEU A 251 -15.16 -6.35 -11.82
N ASP A 252 -16.12 -5.58 -12.33
CA ASP A 252 -17.20 -6.15 -13.13
C ASP A 252 -16.70 -6.62 -14.51
N GLN A 253 -15.71 -5.92 -15.08
CA GLN A 253 -15.14 -6.17 -16.42
C GLN A 253 -13.92 -7.11 -16.41
N ASP A 254 -13.20 -7.22 -15.30
CA ASP A 254 -11.96 -7.97 -15.12
C ASP A 254 -12.23 -9.24 -14.29
N GLU A 255 -12.46 -10.39 -14.96
CA GLU A 255 -12.88 -11.64 -14.30
C GLU A 255 -11.77 -12.22 -13.38
N ASP A 256 -10.51 -12.18 -13.79
CA ASP A 256 -9.42 -12.71 -12.98
C ASP A 256 -9.11 -11.81 -11.77
N LEU A 257 -9.19 -10.47 -11.92
CA LEU A 257 -9.14 -9.57 -10.76
C LEU A 257 -10.32 -9.82 -9.81
N TYR A 258 -11.53 -10.03 -10.31
CA TYR A 258 -12.69 -10.38 -9.50
C TYR A 258 -12.48 -11.69 -8.73
N LEU A 259 -11.96 -12.72 -9.39
CA LEU A 259 -11.69 -14.01 -8.76
C LEU A 259 -10.52 -13.97 -7.77
N SER A 260 -9.57 -13.03 -7.90
CA SER A 260 -8.51 -12.83 -6.90
C SER A 260 -9.06 -12.46 -5.50
N TYR A 261 -10.26 -11.88 -5.42
CA TYR A 261 -10.97 -11.65 -4.15
C TYR A 261 -11.76 -12.89 -3.66
N MET A 262 -11.93 -13.89 -4.51
CA MET A 262 -12.70 -15.12 -4.25
C MET A 262 -11.82 -16.28 -3.77
N ASP A 263 -10.48 -16.13 -3.85
CA ASP A 263 -9.50 -17.03 -3.25
C ASP A 263 -9.11 -16.68 -1.79
N GLY A 264 -8.48 -17.63 -1.11
CA GLY A 264 -8.00 -17.49 0.27
C GLY A 264 -9.06 -17.67 1.38
N PRO A 265 -8.63 -17.63 2.65
CA PRO A 265 -9.50 -17.78 3.83
C PRO A 265 -10.22 -16.49 4.20
N VAL A 266 -11.37 -16.62 4.89
CA VAL A 266 -12.13 -15.46 5.42
C VAL A 266 -11.42 -14.75 6.56
N PHE A 267 -10.75 -15.51 7.43
CA PHE A 267 -9.97 -14.98 8.55
C PHE A 267 -8.47 -15.08 8.24
N VAL A 268 -7.70 -14.10 8.70
CA VAL A 268 -6.23 -14.14 8.66
C VAL A 268 -5.73 -15.13 9.72
N PRO A 269 -4.68 -15.93 9.46
CA PRO A 269 -4.12 -16.83 10.48
C PRO A 269 -3.80 -16.10 11.79
N GLY A 270 -4.35 -16.61 12.90
CA GLY A 270 -4.24 -16.00 14.23
C GLY A 270 -5.40 -15.09 14.64
N GLN A 271 -6.35 -14.77 13.75
CA GLN A 271 -7.63 -14.17 14.14
C GLN A 271 -8.55 -15.21 14.82
N PRO A 272 -9.37 -14.83 15.83
CA PRO A 272 -10.36 -15.72 16.43
C PRO A 272 -11.38 -16.22 15.41
N ASP A 273 -11.62 -17.53 15.39
CA ASP A 273 -12.70 -18.15 14.60
C ASP A 273 -14.02 -18.24 15.41
N ILE A 274 -15.03 -18.84 14.79
CA ILE A 274 -16.37 -19.04 15.39
C ILE A 274 -16.28 -19.86 16.69
N GLY A 275 -15.44 -20.90 16.71
CA GLY A 275 -15.25 -21.77 17.87
C GLY A 275 -14.61 -21.02 19.03
N GLU A 276 -13.59 -20.20 18.74
CA GLU A 276 -12.91 -19.36 19.71
C GLU A 276 -13.80 -18.24 20.29
N TYR A 277 -14.64 -17.60 19.47
CA TYR A 277 -15.64 -16.67 19.99
C TYR A 277 -16.68 -17.36 20.89
N MET A 278 -17.10 -18.59 20.56
CA MET A 278 -17.97 -19.39 21.43
C MET A 278 -17.28 -19.90 22.71
N ASN A 279 -15.95 -20.08 22.71
CA ASN A 279 -15.17 -20.38 23.92
C ASN A 279 -15.24 -19.19 24.88
N ARG A 280 -14.92 -17.99 24.38
CA ARG A 280 -14.91 -16.75 25.17
C ARG A 280 -16.29 -16.37 25.72
N LEU A 281 -17.37 -16.62 24.96
CA LEU A 281 -18.73 -16.53 25.49
C LEU A 281 -18.98 -17.51 26.64
N ALA A 282 -18.55 -18.77 26.51
CA ALA A 282 -18.76 -19.79 27.53
C ALA A 282 -17.96 -19.48 28.80
N GLU A 283 -16.72 -19.02 28.68
CA GLU A 283 -15.90 -18.54 29.79
C GLU A 283 -16.53 -17.36 30.51
N PHE A 284 -17.01 -16.35 29.77
CA PHE A 284 -17.65 -15.16 30.33
C PHE A 284 -18.96 -15.49 31.06
N PHE A 285 -19.84 -16.31 30.47
CA PHE A 285 -21.06 -16.76 31.14
C PHE A 285 -20.78 -17.73 32.29
N SER A 286 -19.73 -18.55 32.23
CA SER A 286 -19.30 -19.41 33.34
C SER A 286 -18.77 -18.59 34.53
N MET A 287 -18.00 -17.52 34.28
CA MET A 287 -17.57 -16.56 35.30
C MET A 287 -18.78 -15.88 35.97
N ILE A 288 -19.76 -15.43 35.18
CA ILE A 288 -21.02 -14.85 35.70
C ILE A 288 -21.82 -15.89 36.50
N SER A 289 -21.86 -17.16 36.05
CA SER A 289 -22.60 -18.25 36.69
C SER A 289 -21.98 -18.73 38.01
N CYS A 290 -20.65 -18.74 38.11
CA CYS A 290 -19.91 -19.25 39.27
C CYS A 290 -19.55 -18.17 40.30
N SER A 291 -19.25 -16.95 39.87
CA SER A 291 -18.75 -15.86 40.73
C SER A 291 -19.21 -14.46 40.31
N GLY A 292 -20.32 -14.38 39.55
CA GLY A 292 -20.90 -13.10 39.14
C GLY A 292 -21.41 -12.28 40.32
N ASN A 293 -21.25 -10.96 40.25
CA ASN A 293 -21.68 -10.01 41.28
C ASN A 293 -22.53 -8.89 40.69
N ILE A 294 -23.31 -8.22 41.54
CA ILE A 294 -24.00 -6.97 41.16
C ILE A 294 -23.00 -5.82 41.27
N CYS A 295 -22.46 -5.40 40.14
CA CYS A 295 -21.40 -4.40 40.01
C CYS A 295 -21.93 -3.02 39.60
N ARG A 296 -23.19 -2.90 39.17
CA ARG A 296 -23.79 -1.63 38.71
C ARG A 296 -23.97 -0.58 39.82
N THR A 297 -24.14 -1.03 41.06
CA THR A 297 -24.39 -0.16 42.22
C THR A 297 -23.17 0.69 42.56
N GLY A 298 -23.30 2.02 42.42
CA GLY A 298 -22.23 2.98 42.71
C GLY A 298 -21.36 3.35 41.51
N ARG A 299 -21.60 2.77 40.33
CA ARG A 299 -20.98 3.25 39.07
C ARG A 299 -21.58 4.60 38.68
N PRO A 300 -20.80 5.54 38.11
CA PRO A 300 -21.28 6.87 37.76
C PRO A 300 -22.22 6.81 36.55
N ARG A 301 -23.30 7.61 36.62
CA ARG A 301 -24.26 7.73 35.52
C ARG A 301 -23.60 8.34 34.28
N THR A 302 -23.73 7.65 33.15
CA THR A 302 -23.06 8.06 31.90
C THR A 302 -23.88 9.09 31.13
N GLU A 303 -23.59 10.38 31.32
CA GLU A 303 -24.17 11.46 30.52
C GLU A 303 -23.55 11.50 29.10
N ALA A 304 -24.38 11.70 28.07
CA ALA A 304 -23.94 11.75 26.67
C ALA A 304 -24.83 12.64 25.80
N CYS A 305 -24.22 13.56 25.04
CA CYS A 305 -24.92 14.54 24.20
C CYS A 305 -25.61 13.97 22.95
N ARG A 306 -25.43 12.67 22.66
CA ARG A 306 -26.12 11.94 21.59
C ARG A 306 -26.47 10.54 22.08
N LEU A 307 -27.74 10.18 21.91
CA LEU A 307 -28.28 8.88 22.30
C LEU A 307 -28.91 8.20 21.07
N HIS A 308 -28.80 6.88 20.99
CA HIS A 308 -29.52 6.01 20.04
C HIS A 308 -30.19 4.90 20.84
N HIS A 309 -31.50 4.71 20.66
CA HIS A 309 -32.35 3.94 21.59
C HIS A 309 -32.15 4.30 23.08
N GLY A 310 -31.80 5.55 23.39
CA GLY A 310 -31.50 6.01 24.75
C GLY A 310 -30.07 5.73 25.25
N TYR A 311 -29.28 4.91 24.55
CA TYR A 311 -27.91 4.56 24.94
C TYR A 311 -26.87 5.50 24.28
N PRO A 312 -25.75 5.85 24.95
CA PRO A 312 -24.70 6.68 24.38
C PRO A 312 -24.16 6.10 23.05
N VAL A 313 -24.13 6.90 21.98
CA VAL A 313 -23.65 6.40 20.68
C VAL A 313 -22.13 6.19 20.72
N MET A 314 -21.64 5.16 20.01
CA MET A 314 -20.20 5.00 19.78
C MET A 314 -19.61 6.22 19.03
N SER A 315 -18.32 6.48 19.20
CA SER A 315 -17.62 7.56 18.52
C SER A 315 -17.68 7.38 17.00
N ARG A 316 -18.31 8.32 16.27
CA ARG A 316 -18.36 8.26 14.79
C ARG A 316 -16.94 8.39 14.25
N HIS A 317 -16.53 7.46 13.41
CA HIS A 317 -15.35 7.62 12.56
C HIS A 317 -15.69 8.58 11.40
N ASP A 318 -14.79 9.49 11.09
CA ASP A 318 -14.87 10.34 9.90
C ASP A 318 -13.76 9.92 8.95
N ASP A 319 -14.14 9.44 7.76
CA ASP A 319 -13.24 8.98 6.71
C ASP A 319 -12.85 10.12 5.74
N GLY A 320 -13.32 11.34 6.00
CA GLY A 320 -13.01 12.55 5.23
C GLY A 320 -13.70 12.62 3.86
N LYS A 321 -14.53 11.64 3.49
CA LYS A 321 -15.17 11.56 2.18
C LYS A 321 -16.46 12.39 2.13
N GLN A 322 -16.69 13.05 0.99
CA GLN A 322 -17.95 13.72 0.72
C GLN A 322 -19.02 12.72 0.25
N TRP A 323 -19.58 11.95 1.18
CA TRP A 323 -20.74 11.06 0.95
C TRP A 323 -22.06 11.80 0.64
N THR A 324 -21.98 13.10 0.33
CA THR A 324 -23.10 13.99 -0.01
C THR A 324 -22.62 15.00 -1.06
N GLY A 325 -23.22 14.99 -2.25
CA GLY A 325 -22.86 15.88 -3.34
C GLY A 325 -23.68 15.58 -4.59
N LYS A 326 -23.34 16.25 -5.70
CA LYS A 326 -23.76 15.77 -7.03
C LYS A 326 -23.02 14.47 -7.33
N ALA A 327 -23.75 13.40 -7.63
CA ALA A 327 -23.13 12.19 -8.14
C ALA A 327 -22.65 12.44 -9.58
N GLU A 328 -21.34 12.63 -9.78
CA GLU A 328 -20.71 12.87 -11.09
C GLU A 328 -19.63 11.82 -11.37
N LEU A 329 -20.06 10.62 -11.80
CA LEU A 329 -19.17 9.59 -12.37
C LEU A 329 -18.58 10.09 -13.70
N LEU A 330 -17.26 10.09 -13.81
CA LEU A 330 -16.52 10.41 -15.04
C LEU A 330 -16.49 9.20 -15.99
N LEU A 331 -17.68 8.74 -16.40
CA LEU A 331 -17.81 7.71 -17.43
C LEU A 331 -17.13 8.18 -18.74
N PRO A 332 -16.15 7.44 -19.29
CA PRO A 332 -15.61 7.74 -20.60
C PRO A 332 -16.72 7.63 -21.65
N GLN A 333 -17.06 8.73 -22.31
CA GLN A 333 -18.02 8.74 -23.44
C GLN A 333 -17.45 8.09 -24.72
N SER A 334 -16.28 7.45 -24.62
CA SER A 334 -15.48 6.87 -25.71
C SER A 334 -15.47 5.33 -25.73
N LEU A 335 -16.57 4.68 -25.34
CA LEU A 335 -16.78 3.23 -25.53
C LEU A 335 -18.16 2.87 -26.12
N ALA A 336 -18.81 3.83 -26.78
CA ALA A 336 -20.00 3.55 -27.58
C ALA A 336 -19.61 2.91 -28.93
N ALA A 337 -19.94 1.62 -29.08
CA ALA A 337 -20.00 0.88 -30.35
C ALA A 337 -18.71 0.67 -31.17
N THR A 338 -17.82 -0.20 -30.66
CA THR A 338 -17.17 -1.21 -31.53
C THR A 338 -17.22 -2.59 -30.86
N PRO A 339 -18.05 -3.54 -31.34
CA PRO A 339 -18.05 -4.90 -30.82
C PRO A 339 -16.85 -5.68 -31.40
N PHE A 340 -15.70 -5.62 -30.73
CA PHE A 340 -14.65 -6.60 -30.98
C PHE A 340 -15.12 -7.98 -30.52
N PRO A 341 -14.96 -9.04 -31.34
CA PRO A 341 -15.60 -10.32 -31.08
C PRO A 341 -14.93 -11.05 -29.91
N VAL A 342 -15.58 -11.01 -28.75
CA VAL A 342 -15.37 -12.02 -27.71
C VAL A 342 -15.79 -13.37 -28.32
N PHE A 343 -14.83 -14.28 -28.47
CA PHE A 343 -15.10 -15.66 -28.86
C PHE A 343 -15.83 -16.38 -27.71
N CYS A 344 -17.15 -16.31 -27.71
CA CYS A 344 -17.97 -17.16 -26.85
C CYS A 344 -17.78 -18.65 -27.25
N PRO A 345 -17.68 -19.58 -26.28
CA PRO A 345 -17.28 -20.94 -26.57
C PRO A 345 -18.46 -21.83 -27.00
N GLU A 346 -18.47 -22.25 -28.27
CA GLU A 346 -19.26 -23.39 -28.72
C GLU A 346 -18.36 -24.49 -29.32
N GLY A 347 -18.65 -25.75 -28.94
CA GLY A 347 -18.61 -26.88 -29.86
C GLY A 347 -17.31 -27.27 -30.58
N LYS A 348 -16.36 -27.84 -29.84
CA LYS A 348 -15.33 -28.83 -30.28
C LYS A 348 -14.10 -28.34 -31.07
N ASP A 349 -13.01 -29.07 -30.81
CA ASP A 349 -11.81 -29.35 -31.61
C ASP A 349 -10.90 -28.21 -32.15
N THR A 350 -9.69 -28.18 -31.57
CA THR A 350 -8.41 -27.77 -32.20
C THR A 350 -8.25 -26.33 -32.73
N ALA A 351 -7.90 -25.41 -31.83
CA ALA A 351 -7.13 -24.21 -32.17
C ALA A 351 -5.63 -24.42 -31.85
N SER A 352 -4.75 -24.35 -32.86
CA SER A 352 -3.30 -24.55 -32.69
C SER A 352 -2.61 -23.33 -32.08
N GLN A 353 -1.81 -23.52 -31.02
CA GLN A 353 -1.06 -22.42 -30.40
C GLN A 353 0.17 -22.06 -31.25
N PHE A 354 0.37 -20.78 -31.56
CA PHE A 354 1.51 -20.29 -32.34
C PHE A 354 2.72 -19.97 -31.44
N ILE A 355 3.89 -20.48 -31.81
CA ILE A 355 5.12 -20.49 -31.02
C ILE A 355 6.32 -20.27 -31.97
N ARG A 356 6.92 -19.07 -31.99
CA ARG A 356 8.01 -18.73 -32.94
C ARG A 356 9.18 -19.74 -32.95
N LYS A 357 9.62 -20.19 -31.76
CA LYS A 357 10.69 -21.18 -31.56
C LYS A 357 10.23 -22.30 -30.60
N LEU A 358 10.00 -23.49 -31.14
CA LEU A 358 9.43 -24.65 -30.44
C LEU A 358 10.48 -25.75 -30.20
N ALA A 359 10.63 -26.26 -28.98
CA ALA A 359 11.54 -27.37 -28.67
C ALA A 359 10.76 -28.64 -28.32
N ILE A 360 10.80 -29.62 -29.21
CA ILE A 360 10.13 -30.93 -29.07
C ILE A 360 11.07 -31.87 -28.31
N ILE A 361 10.58 -32.44 -27.21
CA ILE A 361 11.36 -33.28 -26.28
C ILE A 361 10.70 -34.66 -26.19
N PRO A 362 11.18 -35.67 -26.94
CA PRO A 362 10.58 -37.01 -26.96
C PRO A 362 11.00 -37.81 -25.72
N ALA A 363 10.08 -38.00 -24.78
CA ALA A 363 10.32 -38.63 -23.47
C ALA A 363 9.48 -39.91 -23.30
N LYS A 364 9.61 -40.84 -24.25
CA LYS A 364 8.84 -42.10 -24.26
C LYS A 364 9.13 -43.01 -23.04
N LYS A 365 8.16 -43.85 -22.68
CA LYS A 365 8.19 -44.80 -21.55
C LYS A 365 9.04 -46.03 -21.86
N HIS A 366 8.78 -46.67 -22.99
CA HIS A 366 9.38 -47.95 -23.34
C HIS A 366 10.74 -47.76 -24.03
N SER A 367 11.78 -48.36 -23.43
CA SER A 367 13.18 -48.28 -23.87
C SER A 367 13.83 -49.65 -23.72
N GLU A 368 14.00 -50.36 -24.84
CA GLU A 368 14.35 -51.79 -24.90
C GLU A 368 15.74 -52.13 -24.34
N ARG A 369 16.67 -51.16 -24.31
CA ARG A 369 18.09 -51.37 -23.97
C ARG A 369 18.52 -50.75 -22.64
N CYS A 370 17.72 -49.81 -22.11
CA CYS A 370 18.00 -49.11 -20.85
C CYS A 370 16.65 -48.68 -20.24
N PRO A 371 16.09 -49.47 -19.30
CA PRO A 371 14.74 -49.24 -18.77
C PRO A 371 14.60 -47.87 -18.11
N ASP A 372 13.43 -47.25 -18.32
CA ASP A 372 13.02 -45.95 -17.76
C ASP A 372 14.00 -44.79 -17.96
N LYS A 373 14.91 -44.87 -18.95
CA LYS A 373 16.04 -43.94 -19.10
C LYS A 373 15.64 -42.46 -18.98
N ASN A 374 14.56 -42.04 -19.63
CA ASN A 374 14.11 -40.64 -19.62
C ASN A 374 13.69 -40.12 -18.21
N ARG A 375 13.33 -41.02 -17.28
CA ARG A 375 12.93 -40.72 -15.90
C ARG A 375 14.10 -40.79 -14.89
N ARG A 376 15.24 -41.41 -15.24
CA ARG A 376 16.37 -41.63 -14.33
C ARG A 376 16.94 -40.30 -13.82
N LEU A 377 17.39 -40.30 -12.57
CA LEU A 377 17.89 -39.12 -11.87
C LEU A 377 19.39 -38.93 -12.10
N LEU A 378 19.76 -38.01 -12.99
CA LEU A 378 21.14 -37.51 -13.11
C LEU A 378 21.28 -36.36 -12.09
N ASN A 379 22.27 -36.42 -11.20
CA ASN A 379 22.48 -35.46 -10.11
C ASN A 379 21.17 -35.12 -9.33
N GLY A 380 20.30 -36.11 -9.12
CA GLY A 380 19.01 -35.95 -8.43
C GLY A 380 17.83 -35.49 -9.30
N ARG A 381 18.02 -35.22 -10.60
CA ARG A 381 17.00 -34.64 -11.50
C ARG A 381 16.69 -35.54 -12.71
N PRO A 382 15.41 -35.75 -13.08
CA PRO A 382 15.03 -36.54 -14.25
C PRO A 382 15.67 -36.06 -15.56
N LEU A 383 16.21 -36.99 -16.36
CA LEU A 383 16.94 -36.69 -17.60
C LEU A 383 16.19 -35.78 -18.59
N PHE A 384 14.88 -35.98 -18.78
CA PHE A 384 14.12 -35.13 -19.72
C PHE A 384 14.08 -33.65 -19.30
N LEU A 385 14.14 -33.34 -18.00
CA LEU A 385 14.12 -31.96 -17.50
C LEU A 385 15.41 -31.18 -17.81
N TYR A 386 16.54 -31.84 -18.06
CA TYR A 386 17.73 -31.18 -18.61
C TYR A 386 17.48 -30.65 -20.02
N SER A 387 16.68 -31.35 -20.83
CA SER A 387 16.30 -30.89 -22.18
C SER A 387 15.28 -29.76 -22.13
N VAL A 388 14.33 -29.80 -21.19
CA VAL A 388 13.37 -28.71 -20.91
C VAL A 388 14.13 -27.45 -20.47
N SER A 389 15.04 -27.58 -19.51
CA SER A 389 15.91 -26.50 -19.06
C SER A 389 16.74 -25.90 -20.20
N TYR A 390 17.35 -26.73 -21.04
CA TYR A 390 18.17 -26.25 -22.15
C TYR A 390 17.35 -25.45 -23.16
N ALA A 391 16.18 -25.95 -23.57
CA ALA A 391 15.26 -25.21 -24.44
C ALA A 391 14.96 -23.80 -23.89
N LEU A 392 14.60 -23.70 -22.62
CA LEU A 392 14.28 -22.42 -21.96
C LEU A 392 15.48 -21.47 -21.90
N GLN A 393 16.69 -21.96 -21.59
CA GLN A 393 17.92 -21.16 -21.57
C GLN A 393 18.33 -20.66 -22.96
N GLU A 394 18.03 -21.42 -24.01
CA GLU A 394 18.39 -21.08 -25.39
C GLU A 394 17.36 -20.19 -26.10
N GLY A 395 16.16 -20.02 -25.52
CA GLY A 395 15.09 -19.16 -26.04
C GLY A 395 14.00 -19.89 -26.83
N PHE A 396 13.75 -21.16 -26.53
CA PHE A 396 12.72 -22.01 -27.13
C PHE A 396 11.64 -22.37 -26.09
N VAL A 397 10.40 -22.55 -26.54
CA VAL A 397 9.31 -23.08 -25.70
C VAL A 397 9.34 -24.62 -25.73
N PRO A 398 9.54 -25.31 -24.60
CA PRO A 398 9.58 -26.77 -24.55
C PRO A 398 8.18 -27.40 -24.62
N VAL A 399 8.01 -28.39 -25.49
CA VAL A 399 6.88 -29.34 -25.50
C VAL A 399 7.42 -30.76 -25.32
N VAL A 400 7.04 -31.41 -24.22
CA VAL A 400 7.42 -32.80 -23.92
C VAL A 400 6.41 -33.75 -24.59
N SER A 401 6.87 -34.55 -25.55
CA SER A 401 6.07 -35.57 -26.23
C SER A 401 6.27 -36.91 -25.55
N THR A 402 5.21 -37.57 -25.10
CA THR A 402 5.32 -38.82 -24.31
C THR A 402 4.04 -39.65 -24.32
N ASP A 403 4.20 -40.96 -24.11
CA ASP A 403 3.17 -41.96 -23.80
C ASP A 403 3.05 -42.24 -22.27
N SER A 404 3.97 -41.69 -21.47
CA SER A 404 4.05 -41.96 -20.03
C SER A 404 3.20 -40.99 -19.21
N GLU A 405 2.16 -41.51 -18.55
CA GLU A 405 1.28 -40.68 -17.70
C GLU A 405 2.03 -40.02 -16.53
N GLU A 406 3.06 -40.66 -15.99
CA GLU A 406 3.90 -40.07 -14.94
C GLU A 406 4.72 -38.87 -15.45
N VAL A 407 5.17 -38.91 -16.72
CA VAL A 407 5.89 -37.79 -17.35
C VAL A 407 4.90 -36.66 -17.68
N LEU A 408 3.69 -36.98 -18.17
CA LEU A 408 2.63 -35.99 -18.36
C LEU A 408 2.25 -35.31 -17.03
N GLU A 409 2.08 -36.09 -15.96
CA GLU A 409 1.74 -35.57 -14.64
C GLU A 409 2.86 -34.73 -14.02
N ARG A 410 4.13 -35.11 -14.23
CA ARG A 410 5.27 -34.26 -13.88
C ARG A 410 5.28 -32.95 -14.67
N CYS A 411 4.99 -33.00 -15.98
CA CYS A 411 4.91 -31.80 -16.82
C CYS A 411 3.78 -30.86 -16.37
N ARG A 412 2.58 -31.39 -16.09
CA ARG A 412 1.44 -30.61 -15.55
C ARG A 412 1.84 -29.88 -14.25
N ARG A 413 2.49 -30.59 -13.34
CA ARG A 413 2.92 -30.05 -12.03
C ARG A 413 3.98 -28.96 -12.14
N GLU A 414 4.84 -29.03 -13.16
CA GLU A 414 5.90 -28.03 -13.41
C GLU A 414 5.50 -26.96 -14.46
N GLY A 415 4.25 -26.94 -14.91
CA GLY A 415 3.76 -25.99 -15.93
C GLY A 415 4.38 -26.18 -17.33
N ILE A 416 5.02 -27.32 -17.58
CA ILE A 416 5.69 -27.65 -18.86
C ILE A 416 4.62 -28.07 -19.87
N GLN A 417 4.65 -27.50 -21.08
CA GLN A 417 3.75 -27.94 -22.14
C GLN A 417 4.05 -29.40 -22.51
N CYS A 418 3.01 -30.21 -22.66
CA CYS A 418 3.16 -31.63 -22.97
C CYS A 418 2.15 -32.07 -24.04
N PHE A 419 2.55 -33.09 -24.80
CA PHE A 419 1.75 -33.73 -25.83
C PHE A 419 1.71 -35.24 -25.54
N ARG A 420 0.49 -35.81 -25.42
CA ARG A 420 0.33 -37.26 -25.32
C ARG A 420 0.38 -37.84 -26.73
N GLU A 421 1.34 -38.73 -27.00
CA GLU A 421 1.38 -39.43 -28.28
C GLU A 421 0.19 -40.38 -28.43
N THR A 422 -0.39 -40.39 -29.64
CA THR A 422 -1.61 -41.16 -29.97
C THR A 422 -1.32 -42.38 -30.85
N VAL A 423 -0.13 -42.42 -31.45
CA VAL A 423 0.38 -43.52 -32.27
C VAL A 423 1.76 -43.91 -31.75
N ASP A 424 1.94 -45.18 -31.38
CA ASP A 424 3.25 -45.74 -31.02
C ASP A 424 4.09 -45.99 -32.28
N ASP A 425 4.68 -44.92 -32.80
CA ASP A 425 5.67 -44.98 -33.88
C ASP A 425 7.07 -44.72 -33.32
N ARG A 426 8.06 -45.49 -33.79
CA ARG A 426 9.48 -45.35 -33.44
C ARG A 426 10.19 -44.25 -34.25
N ARG A 427 9.55 -43.70 -35.29
CA ARG A 427 10.12 -42.63 -36.15
C ARG A 427 9.98 -41.24 -35.52
N MET A 428 11.09 -40.52 -35.46
CA MET A 428 11.16 -39.19 -34.85
C MET A 428 10.30 -38.17 -35.62
N GLU A 429 10.26 -38.28 -36.94
CA GLU A 429 9.45 -37.45 -37.84
C GLU A 429 7.96 -37.57 -37.53
N ASN A 430 7.49 -38.72 -37.04
CA ASN A 430 6.07 -38.96 -36.72
C ASN A 430 5.71 -38.48 -35.30
N CYS A 431 6.67 -38.46 -34.37
CA CYS A 431 6.57 -37.69 -33.12
C CYS A 431 6.45 -36.17 -33.44
N VAL A 432 7.36 -35.64 -34.26
CA VAL A 432 7.35 -34.22 -34.69
C VAL A 432 6.05 -33.86 -35.42
N ARG A 433 5.58 -34.68 -36.37
CA ARG A 433 4.30 -34.45 -37.08
C ARG A 433 3.12 -34.40 -36.12
N GLN A 434 3.01 -35.35 -35.18
CA GLN A 434 1.94 -35.35 -34.18
C GLN A 434 1.93 -34.04 -33.37
N VAL A 435 3.08 -33.61 -32.84
CA VAL A 435 3.22 -32.35 -32.11
C VAL A 435 2.86 -31.14 -32.98
N LEU A 436 3.31 -31.10 -34.23
CA LEU A 436 3.02 -30.01 -35.18
C LEU A 436 1.56 -29.96 -35.69
N THR A 437 0.71 -30.94 -35.35
CA THR A 437 -0.76 -30.79 -35.50
C THR A 437 -1.35 -29.86 -34.43
N ARG A 438 -0.78 -29.87 -33.22
CA ARG A 438 -1.29 -29.15 -32.05
C ARG A 438 -0.65 -27.78 -31.84
N PHE A 439 0.61 -27.63 -32.26
CA PHE A 439 1.43 -26.43 -32.09
C PHE A 439 1.96 -25.96 -33.45
N SER A 440 1.82 -24.67 -33.76
CA SER A 440 2.37 -24.05 -34.97
C SER A 440 3.62 -23.24 -34.63
N CYS A 441 4.61 -23.22 -35.51
CA CYS A 441 5.88 -22.53 -35.28
C CYS A 441 6.57 -22.08 -36.58
N ASP A 442 7.57 -21.22 -36.46
CA ASP A 442 8.45 -20.85 -37.59
C ASP A 442 9.66 -21.80 -37.64
N ILE A 443 10.28 -22.02 -36.48
CA ILE A 443 11.40 -22.94 -36.26
C ILE A 443 11.03 -23.92 -35.15
N PHE A 444 11.34 -25.20 -35.34
CA PHE A 444 11.38 -26.16 -34.24
C PHE A 444 12.75 -26.80 -34.08
N ALA A 445 13.02 -27.28 -32.87
CA ALA A 445 14.16 -28.11 -32.53
C ALA A 445 13.69 -29.43 -31.92
N VAL A 446 14.44 -30.51 -32.12
CA VAL A 446 14.27 -31.78 -31.42
C VAL A 446 15.44 -31.95 -30.47
N LEU A 447 15.13 -32.14 -29.19
CA LEU A 447 16.12 -32.29 -28.11
C LEU A 447 15.89 -33.62 -27.39
N GLN A 448 16.75 -34.61 -27.64
CA GLN A 448 16.60 -35.92 -27.02
C GLN A 448 17.01 -35.87 -25.52
N PRO A 449 16.17 -36.38 -24.59
CA PRO A 449 16.52 -36.54 -23.16
C PRO A 449 17.80 -37.32 -22.88
N THR A 450 18.20 -38.18 -23.82
CA THR A 450 19.35 -39.09 -23.74
C THR A 450 20.69 -38.40 -23.87
N SER A 451 20.73 -37.12 -24.25
CA SER A 451 21.96 -36.32 -24.43
C SER A 451 21.95 -35.09 -23.51
N PRO A 452 22.12 -35.26 -22.18
CA PRO A 452 21.89 -34.18 -21.21
C PRO A 452 22.98 -33.09 -21.20
N PHE A 453 24.20 -33.42 -21.64
CA PHE A 453 25.30 -32.46 -21.77
C PHE A 453 25.18 -31.70 -23.11
N ARG A 454 25.10 -30.37 -23.04
CA ARG A 454 24.92 -29.48 -24.20
C ARG A 454 25.77 -28.22 -24.10
N ARG A 455 26.29 -27.76 -25.23
CA ARG A 455 27.02 -26.49 -25.34
C ARG A 455 26.04 -25.32 -25.23
N ARG A 456 26.25 -24.42 -24.27
CA ARG A 456 25.44 -23.20 -24.08
C ARG A 456 25.60 -22.27 -25.30
N GLY A 457 24.51 -21.63 -25.71
CA GLY A 457 24.40 -20.75 -26.88
C GLY A 457 24.30 -21.46 -28.23
N LEU A 458 24.50 -22.77 -28.30
CA LEU A 458 24.59 -23.50 -29.58
C LEU A 458 23.23 -23.60 -30.29
N LEU A 459 22.16 -23.96 -29.58
CA LEU A 459 20.81 -24.01 -30.15
C LEU A 459 20.32 -22.61 -30.54
N ARG A 460 20.64 -21.59 -29.74
CA ARG A 460 20.39 -20.18 -30.09
C ARG A 460 21.10 -19.78 -31.39
N GLN A 461 22.39 -20.13 -31.53
CA GLN A 461 23.17 -19.86 -32.75
C GLN A 461 22.56 -20.55 -33.98
N MET A 462 22.22 -21.84 -33.88
CA MET A 462 21.59 -22.59 -34.98
C MET A 462 20.26 -21.94 -35.41
N ALA A 463 19.45 -21.47 -34.45
CA ALA A 463 18.21 -20.76 -34.72
C ALA A 463 18.43 -19.40 -35.38
N GLU A 464 19.41 -18.63 -34.90
CA GLU A 464 19.78 -17.33 -35.47
C GLU A 464 20.29 -17.45 -36.91
N ASP A 465 21.07 -18.48 -37.23
CA ASP A 465 21.55 -18.71 -38.60
C ASP A 465 20.40 -19.10 -39.56
N MET A 466 19.31 -19.70 -39.05
CA MET A 466 18.05 -19.89 -39.80
C MET A 466 17.24 -18.60 -39.96
N GLU A 467 17.11 -17.79 -38.90
CA GLU A 467 16.44 -16.48 -38.98
C GLU A 467 17.17 -15.50 -39.92
N LYS A 468 18.49 -15.65 -40.07
CA LYS A 468 19.33 -14.94 -41.06
C LYS A 468 19.27 -15.57 -42.46
N GLY A 469 18.44 -16.59 -42.68
CA GLY A 469 18.22 -17.25 -43.97
C GLY A 469 19.39 -18.09 -44.51
N LYS A 470 20.43 -18.36 -43.70
CA LYS A 470 21.64 -19.07 -44.16
C LYS A 470 21.43 -20.57 -44.35
N ILE A 471 20.53 -21.14 -43.54
CA ILE A 471 20.27 -22.58 -43.41
C ILE A 471 18.77 -22.81 -43.15
N GLN A 472 18.28 -24.01 -43.45
CA GLN A 472 16.86 -24.39 -43.23
C GLN A 472 16.68 -25.66 -42.36
N SER A 473 17.76 -26.43 -42.22
CA SER A 473 17.92 -27.58 -41.32
C SER A 473 19.37 -27.59 -40.81
N ALA A 474 19.58 -27.96 -39.55
CA ALA A 474 20.90 -28.11 -38.96
C ALA A 474 20.89 -29.12 -37.80
N TYR A 475 22.02 -29.79 -37.56
CA TYR A 475 22.14 -30.84 -36.56
C TYR A 475 23.51 -30.86 -35.88
N THR A 476 23.58 -31.34 -34.64
CA THR A 476 24.86 -31.61 -33.97
C THR A 476 25.47 -32.91 -34.46
N ALA A 477 26.79 -32.89 -34.67
CA ALA A 477 27.51 -34.06 -35.14
C ALA A 477 28.95 -34.11 -34.62
N ARG A 478 29.40 -35.32 -34.28
CA ARG A 478 30.82 -35.58 -34.03
C ARG A 478 31.58 -35.59 -35.34
N LYS A 479 32.58 -34.72 -35.47
CA LYS A 479 33.46 -34.65 -36.64
C LYS A 479 34.57 -35.70 -36.52
N THR A 480 34.50 -36.74 -37.35
CA THR A 480 35.41 -37.89 -37.33
C THR A 480 36.25 -37.91 -38.61
N LYS A 481 37.55 -38.18 -38.50
CA LYS A 481 38.44 -38.34 -39.66
C LYS A 481 38.27 -39.70 -40.33
N MET A 482 38.27 -39.70 -41.65
CA MET A 482 38.14 -40.92 -42.47
C MET A 482 39.52 -41.40 -42.91
N ILE A 483 40.00 -42.51 -42.33
CA ILE A 483 41.27 -43.16 -42.70
C ILE A 483 41.13 -44.22 -43.80
N GLY A 484 39.90 -44.63 -44.14
CA GLY A 484 39.58 -45.53 -45.26
C GLY A 484 38.07 -45.75 -45.45
N HIS A 485 37.68 -46.42 -46.53
CA HIS A 485 36.35 -47.01 -46.75
C HIS A 485 36.50 -48.49 -47.13
N MET A 486 35.41 -49.26 -47.09
CA MET A 486 35.42 -50.67 -47.49
C MET A 486 34.29 -51.00 -48.49
N GLU A 487 34.24 -50.23 -49.57
CA GLU A 487 33.43 -50.52 -50.77
C GLU A 487 34.36 -50.93 -51.92
N GLY A 488 34.79 -52.20 -51.93
CA GLY A 488 35.62 -52.79 -53.00
C GLY A 488 37.10 -52.35 -53.03
N HIS A 489 37.40 -51.07 -52.74
CA HIS A 489 38.76 -50.52 -52.81
C HIS A 489 39.13 -49.70 -51.56
N PHE A 490 40.27 -50.05 -50.96
CA PHE A 490 40.75 -49.45 -49.72
C PHE A 490 41.68 -48.25 -50.00
N HIS A 491 41.16 -47.03 -49.93
CA HIS A 491 41.99 -45.83 -49.94
C HIS A 491 42.66 -45.63 -48.57
N LEU A 492 43.96 -45.89 -48.50
CA LEU A 492 44.71 -46.02 -47.25
C LEU A 492 45.39 -44.70 -46.83
N ALA A 493 44.89 -44.05 -45.78
CA ALA A 493 45.66 -43.04 -45.06
C ALA A 493 46.45 -43.72 -43.93
N HIS A 494 47.79 -43.71 -44.02
CA HIS A 494 48.64 -44.47 -43.09
C HIS A 494 48.54 -44.02 -41.62
N ARG A 495 48.17 -42.76 -41.36
CA ARG A 495 47.97 -42.19 -40.01
C ARG A 495 46.80 -41.20 -40.03
N GLU A 496 46.23 -40.94 -38.86
CA GLU A 496 45.12 -39.98 -38.70
C GLU A 496 45.49 -38.54 -39.10
N GLN A 497 46.77 -38.15 -39.03
CA GLN A 497 47.23 -36.85 -39.54
C GLN A 497 47.20 -36.75 -41.08
N ASP A 498 47.26 -37.89 -41.78
CA ASP A 498 47.32 -37.95 -43.24
C ASP A 498 45.90 -37.98 -43.87
N ALA A 499 44.85 -38.14 -43.05
CA ALA A 499 43.45 -38.19 -43.45
C ALA A 499 42.87 -36.81 -43.81
N LYS A 500 42.57 -36.60 -45.10
CA LYS A 500 42.01 -35.34 -45.64
C LYS A 500 40.48 -35.30 -45.72
N LYS A 501 39.79 -36.43 -45.51
CA LYS A 501 38.31 -36.52 -45.50
C LYS A 501 37.77 -36.61 -44.07
N PHE A 502 36.61 -36.03 -43.84
CA PHE A 502 35.89 -36.07 -42.56
C PHE A 502 34.46 -36.55 -42.79
N PHE A 503 33.95 -37.36 -41.87
CA PHE A 503 32.52 -37.61 -41.70
C PHE A 503 31.98 -36.81 -40.52
N TYR A 504 30.70 -36.44 -40.60
CA TYR A 504 29.95 -35.85 -39.50
C TYR A 504 28.92 -36.86 -39.03
N PHE A 505 29.23 -37.56 -37.94
CA PHE A 505 28.33 -38.56 -37.36
C PHE A 505 27.28 -37.85 -36.50
N PHE A 506 26.00 -37.92 -36.88
CA PHE A 506 24.90 -37.34 -36.11
C PHE A 506 24.86 -37.94 -34.71
N ASP A 507 24.87 -37.10 -33.68
CA ASP A 507 25.03 -37.49 -32.28
C ASP A 507 23.72 -37.52 -31.47
N GLY A 508 22.59 -37.39 -32.17
CA GLY A 508 21.26 -37.38 -31.57
C GLY A 508 20.89 -36.13 -30.76
N ASN A 509 21.85 -35.27 -30.42
CA ASN A 509 21.73 -34.34 -29.31
C ASN A 509 20.77 -33.17 -29.61
N ILE A 510 20.98 -32.49 -30.75
CA ILE A 510 20.16 -31.37 -31.24
C ILE A 510 19.93 -31.53 -32.75
N ASN A 511 18.67 -31.43 -33.17
CA ASN A 511 18.29 -31.13 -34.56
C ASN A 511 17.43 -29.86 -34.55
N VAL A 512 17.56 -28.97 -35.53
CA VAL A 512 16.76 -27.77 -35.72
C VAL A 512 16.30 -27.70 -37.17
N VAL A 513 15.03 -27.35 -37.42
CA VAL A 513 14.45 -27.25 -38.76
C VAL A 513 13.41 -26.13 -38.80
N THR A 514 13.31 -25.41 -39.93
CA THR A 514 12.17 -24.52 -40.18
C THR A 514 10.90 -25.34 -40.43
N ARG A 515 9.74 -24.94 -39.89
CA ARG A 515 8.47 -25.66 -40.09
C ARG A 515 8.12 -25.78 -41.56
N LYS A 516 8.36 -24.72 -42.35
CA LYS A 516 8.20 -24.72 -43.80
C LYS A 516 8.96 -25.88 -44.45
N LYS A 517 10.28 -25.96 -44.23
CA LYS A 517 11.14 -26.99 -44.81
C LYS A 517 10.67 -28.40 -44.44
N PHE A 518 10.31 -28.65 -43.17
CA PHE A 518 9.85 -29.96 -42.72
C PHE A 518 8.49 -30.37 -43.32
N LEU A 519 7.58 -29.41 -43.56
CA LEU A 519 6.31 -29.69 -44.23
C LEU A 519 6.50 -29.94 -45.73
N GLU A 520 7.49 -29.31 -46.37
CA GLU A 520 7.82 -29.49 -47.79
C GLU A 520 8.59 -30.80 -48.07
N SER A 521 9.63 -31.11 -47.28
CA SER A 521 10.48 -32.30 -47.47
C SER A 521 9.93 -33.55 -46.77
N GLY A 522 9.16 -33.36 -45.70
CA GLY A 522 8.70 -34.44 -44.82
C GLY A 522 9.78 -35.09 -43.94
N THR A 523 11.02 -34.59 -43.98
CA THR A 523 12.21 -35.10 -43.27
C THR A 523 12.91 -33.96 -42.52
N MET A 524 13.57 -34.27 -41.40
CA MET A 524 14.40 -33.29 -40.68
C MET A 524 15.79 -33.10 -41.30
N PHE A 525 16.23 -34.03 -42.15
CA PHE A 525 17.56 -34.08 -42.75
C PHE A 525 17.48 -34.20 -44.28
N ASP A 526 18.34 -33.48 -44.99
CA ASP A 526 18.69 -33.70 -46.41
C ASP A 526 20.13 -33.24 -46.72
N ASP A 527 20.54 -33.29 -47.99
CA ASP A 527 21.90 -32.91 -48.43
C ASP A 527 22.24 -31.42 -48.16
N GLY A 528 21.25 -30.58 -47.83
CA GLY A 528 21.42 -29.18 -47.44
C GLY A 528 21.47 -28.94 -45.92
N SER A 529 21.33 -29.98 -45.10
CA SER A 529 21.39 -29.89 -43.64
C SER A 529 22.79 -29.55 -43.13
N CYS A 530 22.90 -28.53 -42.28
CA CYS A 530 24.20 -28.02 -41.81
C CYS A 530 24.70 -28.75 -40.53
N PRO A 531 25.87 -29.42 -40.55
CA PRO A 531 26.42 -30.07 -39.37
C PRO A 531 27.21 -29.10 -38.47
N TYR A 532 26.76 -28.94 -37.22
CA TYR A 532 27.48 -28.19 -36.19
C TYR A 532 28.38 -29.15 -35.38
N PRO A 533 29.71 -28.90 -35.28
CA PRO A 533 30.65 -29.81 -34.64
C PRO A 533 30.41 -29.87 -33.12
N ASN A 534 30.25 -31.07 -32.60
CA ASN A 534 30.00 -31.34 -31.20
C ASN A 534 31.02 -32.35 -30.66
N ASP A 535 31.51 -32.09 -29.46
CA ASP A 535 32.72 -32.71 -28.89
C ASP A 535 32.42 -33.33 -27.51
N PHE A 536 33.33 -34.11 -26.96
CA PHE A 536 33.18 -34.68 -25.62
C PHE A 536 33.08 -33.57 -24.55
N PRO A 537 32.17 -33.65 -23.55
CA PRO A 537 31.20 -34.72 -23.29
C PRO A 537 29.83 -34.53 -24.00
N CYS A 538 29.64 -33.45 -24.76
CA CYS A 538 28.37 -33.12 -25.40
C CYS A 538 27.99 -34.05 -26.56
N CYS A 539 28.95 -34.74 -27.20
CA CYS A 539 28.69 -35.72 -28.26
C CYS A 539 28.27 -37.12 -27.76
N LEU A 540 27.80 -37.23 -26.51
CA LEU A 540 27.45 -38.50 -25.86
C LEU A 540 25.93 -38.68 -25.74
N GLN A 541 25.48 -39.94 -25.77
CA GLN A 541 24.08 -40.35 -25.69
C GLN A 541 23.92 -41.54 -24.74
N ILE A 542 22.73 -41.70 -24.15
CA ILE A 542 22.35 -42.81 -23.28
C ILE A 542 21.43 -43.77 -24.03
N ASP A 543 21.95 -44.91 -24.47
CA ASP A 543 21.16 -46.03 -24.99
C ASP A 543 21.36 -47.34 -24.22
N THR A 544 22.49 -47.48 -23.53
CA THR A 544 22.88 -48.64 -22.71
C THR A 544 23.02 -48.28 -21.23
N GLU A 545 23.08 -49.31 -20.39
CA GLU A 545 23.33 -49.18 -18.96
C GLU A 545 24.79 -48.73 -18.67
N GLU A 546 25.72 -49.05 -19.56
CA GLU A 546 27.13 -48.70 -19.48
C GLU A 546 27.36 -47.22 -19.80
N GLU A 547 26.69 -46.70 -20.83
CA GLU A 547 26.66 -45.26 -21.13
C GLU A 547 26.00 -44.47 -20.00
N TRP A 548 24.90 -44.98 -19.42
CA TRP A 548 24.29 -44.37 -18.23
C TRP A 548 25.27 -44.26 -17.06
N LYS A 549 26.00 -45.33 -16.74
CA LYS A 549 27.02 -45.33 -15.67
C LYS A 549 28.16 -44.35 -15.97
N ALA A 550 28.63 -44.28 -17.22
CA ALA A 550 29.67 -43.36 -17.63
C ALA A 550 29.22 -41.90 -17.54
N LEU A 551 28.03 -41.58 -18.05
CA LEU A 551 27.46 -40.23 -18.07
C LEU A 551 27.04 -39.75 -16.67
N SER A 552 26.58 -40.66 -15.81
CA SER A 552 26.32 -40.35 -14.39
C SER A 552 27.59 -39.90 -13.68
N ARG A 553 28.69 -40.66 -13.82
CA ARG A 553 30.00 -40.28 -13.26
C ARG A 553 30.51 -38.97 -13.85
N LEU A 554 30.35 -38.73 -15.15
CA LEU A 554 30.70 -37.44 -15.75
C LEU A 554 29.88 -36.28 -15.16
N GLY A 555 28.65 -36.51 -14.72
CA GLY A 555 27.82 -35.53 -14.02
C GLY A 555 28.38 -35.08 -12.65
N GLU A 556 29.25 -35.87 -12.03
CA GLU A 556 29.87 -35.56 -10.73
C GLU A 556 31.05 -34.57 -10.88
N PHE A 557 31.70 -34.50 -12.05
CA PHE A 557 32.84 -33.61 -12.29
C PHE A 557 32.40 -32.18 -12.60
N LYS A 558 32.91 -31.20 -11.84
CA LYS A 558 32.60 -29.77 -11.98
C LYS A 558 32.77 -29.23 -13.40
N ASP A 559 33.82 -29.67 -14.11
CA ASP A 559 34.10 -29.22 -15.48
C ASP A 559 33.05 -29.72 -16.48
N CYS A 560 32.45 -30.89 -16.24
CA CYS A 560 31.38 -31.43 -17.05
C CYS A 560 30.00 -30.85 -16.67
N GLN A 561 29.80 -30.48 -15.40
CA GLN A 561 28.56 -29.83 -14.93
C GLN A 561 28.24 -28.51 -15.64
N CYS A 562 29.24 -27.80 -16.20
CA CYS A 562 28.98 -26.58 -16.96
C CYS A 562 28.12 -26.83 -18.23
N PHE A 563 28.19 -28.03 -18.81
CA PHE A 563 27.38 -28.44 -19.96
C PHE A 563 26.01 -29.01 -19.58
N LEU A 564 25.74 -29.24 -18.29
CA LEU A 564 24.39 -29.58 -17.84
C LEU A 564 23.54 -28.32 -17.72
N ALA A 565 22.37 -28.33 -18.34
CA ALA A 565 21.39 -27.27 -18.17
C ALA A 565 20.72 -27.40 -16.80
N SER A 566 21.13 -26.56 -15.84
CA SER A 566 20.46 -26.37 -14.55
C SER A 566 18.98 -26.09 -14.71
N GLU A 567 18.20 -26.12 -13.63
CA GLU A 567 16.96 -25.33 -13.61
C GLU A 567 17.26 -23.91 -14.10
N GLY A 568 16.41 -23.42 -15.00
CA GLY A 568 16.76 -22.35 -15.95
C GLY A 568 17.34 -21.15 -15.22
N HIS A 569 18.53 -20.68 -15.63
CA HIS A 569 19.27 -19.55 -15.04
C HIS A 569 18.31 -18.58 -14.36
N LYS A 570 18.26 -18.62 -13.02
CA LYS A 570 17.19 -18.05 -12.18
C LYS A 570 16.87 -16.65 -12.67
N LYS A 571 15.73 -16.49 -13.38
CA LYS A 571 15.55 -15.46 -14.43
C LYS A 571 16.01 -14.10 -13.96
N ARG A 572 17.00 -13.51 -14.64
CA ARG A 572 17.67 -12.31 -14.15
C ARG A 572 16.85 -11.09 -14.54
N ILE A 573 16.12 -10.53 -13.58
CA ILE A 573 15.31 -9.32 -13.78
C ILE A 573 16.11 -8.15 -13.22
N CYS A 574 16.50 -7.20 -14.07
CA CYS A 574 17.21 -6.00 -13.62
C CYS A 574 16.20 -4.87 -13.37
N ILE A 575 16.17 -4.35 -12.14
CA ILE A 575 15.33 -3.22 -11.73
C ILE A 575 16.23 -2.00 -11.62
N VAL A 576 16.01 -1.00 -12.48
CA VAL A 576 16.84 0.20 -12.58
C VAL A 576 16.06 1.42 -12.07
N SER A 577 16.65 2.16 -11.12
CA SER A 577 16.07 3.40 -10.57
C SER A 577 16.80 4.66 -11.04
N ASN A 578 16.16 5.81 -10.86
CA ASN A 578 16.65 7.10 -11.37
C ASN A 578 17.83 7.63 -10.56
N LYS A 579 19.06 7.34 -11.02
CA LYS A 579 20.29 7.97 -10.56
C LYS A 579 21.11 8.47 -11.74
N ARG A 580 21.66 9.68 -11.63
CA ARG A 580 22.67 10.24 -12.54
C ARG A 580 24.06 9.82 -12.07
N ASP A 581 24.99 9.68 -13.01
CA ASP A 581 26.43 9.51 -12.77
C ASP A 581 26.84 8.23 -11.99
N LEU A 582 26.65 7.07 -12.63
CA LEU A 582 27.34 5.82 -12.26
C LEU A 582 28.84 5.95 -12.60
N LYS A 583 29.75 5.55 -11.70
CA LYS A 583 31.20 5.56 -11.97
C LYS A 583 31.62 4.53 -13.02
N ARG A 584 30.90 3.40 -13.13
CA ARG A 584 31.12 2.34 -14.13
C ARG A 584 29.95 2.18 -15.10
N ASN A 585 30.24 1.73 -16.33
CA ASN A 585 29.22 1.45 -17.34
C ASN A 585 28.68 0.02 -17.20
N TYR A 586 27.52 -0.11 -16.54
CA TYR A 586 26.85 -1.40 -16.32
C TYR A 586 25.98 -1.88 -17.50
N SER A 587 25.97 -1.19 -18.65
CA SER A 587 25.00 -1.47 -19.72
C SER A 587 25.06 -2.91 -20.25
N SER A 588 26.27 -3.46 -20.40
CA SER A 588 26.46 -4.87 -20.82
C SER A 588 25.84 -5.87 -19.83
N PHE A 589 25.83 -5.55 -18.53
CA PHE A 589 25.13 -6.37 -17.53
C PHE A 589 23.62 -6.23 -17.66
N VAL A 590 23.10 -4.99 -17.71
CA VAL A 590 21.65 -4.71 -17.79
C VAL A 590 21.04 -5.31 -19.05
N ASP A 591 21.68 -5.14 -20.21
CA ASP A 591 21.24 -5.69 -21.49
C ASP A 591 21.42 -7.23 -21.58
N SER A 592 22.15 -7.85 -20.65
CA SER A 592 22.25 -9.32 -20.52
C SER A 592 21.14 -9.95 -19.66
N CYS A 593 20.29 -9.15 -19.01
CA CYS A 593 19.20 -9.62 -18.18
C CYS A 593 17.96 -10.02 -19.02
N ASP A 594 17.17 -10.97 -18.50
CA ASP A 594 16.03 -11.56 -19.21
C ASP A 594 14.89 -10.54 -19.42
N LYS A 595 14.68 -9.65 -18.44
CA LYS A 595 13.88 -8.41 -18.55
C LYS A 595 14.56 -7.26 -17.78
N VAL A 596 14.33 -6.03 -18.25
CA VAL A 596 14.71 -4.78 -17.58
C VAL A 596 13.45 -4.01 -17.19
N MET A 597 13.33 -3.68 -15.90
CA MET A 597 12.26 -2.86 -15.32
C MET A 597 12.81 -1.49 -14.91
N ARG A 598 12.11 -0.40 -15.25
CA ARG A 598 12.46 0.97 -14.85
C ARG A 598 11.34 1.62 -14.05
N ILE A 599 11.69 2.68 -13.31
CA ILE A 599 10.76 3.40 -12.42
C ILE A 599 10.64 4.85 -12.88
N SER A 600 9.48 5.23 -13.42
CA SER A 600 9.18 6.61 -13.84
C SER A 600 8.58 7.39 -12.66
N LYS A 601 9.43 8.19 -12.00
CA LYS A 601 9.05 9.11 -10.92
C LYS A 601 9.72 10.47 -11.16
N MET A 602 8.95 11.37 -11.79
CA MET A 602 9.40 12.62 -12.43
C MET A 602 10.36 12.42 -13.60
N ASP A 603 10.19 13.26 -14.63
CA ASP A 603 11.06 13.79 -15.71
C ASP A 603 12.32 13.04 -16.26
N ASN A 604 12.74 11.90 -15.73
CA ASN A 604 14.07 11.31 -15.94
C ASN A 604 14.04 9.81 -16.31
N LEU A 605 13.32 9.44 -17.37
CA LEU A 605 13.36 8.06 -17.91
C LEU A 605 14.73 7.72 -18.57
N ASN A 606 15.55 8.74 -18.84
CA ASN A 606 16.70 8.67 -19.74
C ASN A 606 18.00 9.30 -19.17
N SER A 607 18.08 9.57 -17.85
CA SER A 607 19.17 10.37 -17.26
C SER A 607 20.45 9.57 -16.96
N GLY A 608 21.14 9.12 -18.00
CA GLY A 608 22.42 8.41 -17.87
C GLY A 608 22.31 6.97 -17.33
N LEU A 609 21.13 6.36 -17.45
CA LEU A 609 20.87 5.02 -16.95
C LEU A 609 21.62 3.96 -17.79
N ALA A 610 22.04 2.88 -17.14
CA ALA A 610 22.64 1.75 -17.83
C ALA A 610 21.61 0.93 -18.65
N GLY A 611 22.10 0.33 -19.74
CA GLY A 611 21.36 -0.57 -20.63
C GLY A 611 20.48 0.16 -21.64
N LYS A 612 20.37 -0.37 -22.85
CA LYS A 612 19.53 0.15 -23.93
C LYS A 612 18.10 -0.39 -23.91
N ARG A 613 17.85 -1.50 -23.22
CA ARG A 613 16.54 -2.17 -23.15
C ARG A 613 15.66 -1.65 -22.00
N THR A 614 14.35 -1.70 -22.20
CA THR A 614 13.30 -1.51 -21.18
C THR A 614 12.11 -2.40 -21.55
N ASP A 615 11.75 -3.34 -20.69
CA ASP A 615 10.61 -4.25 -20.90
C ASP A 615 9.39 -3.87 -20.06
N ILE A 616 9.61 -3.24 -18.91
CA ILE A 616 8.58 -2.85 -17.95
C ILE A 616 8.87 -1.45 -17.42
N VAL A 617 7.85 -0.59 -17.28
CA VAL A 617 7.94 0.66 -16.52
C VAL A 617 6.88 0.71 -15.42
N LEU A 618 7.28 1.00 -14.18
CA LEU A 618 6.36 1.43 -13.12
C LEU A 618 6.28 2.96 -13.10
N VAL A 619 5.10 3.52 -13.35
CA VAL A 619 4.80 4.96 -13.31
C VAL A 619 4.18 5.34 -11.96
N SER A 620 4.69 6.41 -11.37
CA SER A 620 4.10 7.07 -10.21
C SER A 620 3.33 8.30 -10.69
N CYS A 621 2.04 8.11 -10.99
CA CYS A 621 1.18 9.18 -11.48
C CYS A 621 0.42 9.83 -10.32
N PHE A 622 0.57 11.14 -10.19
CA PHE A 622 -0.08 12.00 -9.21
C PHE A 622 -0.28 13.40 -9.79
N ALA A 623 -1.07 14.26 -9.16
CA ALA A 623 -1.39 15.60 -9.70
C ALA A 623 -0.15 16.42 -10.18
N GLY A 624 0.99 16.28 -9.50
CA GLY A 624 2.25 16.93 -9.90
C GLY A 624 2.92 16.32 -11.14
N TYR A 625 2.74 15.03 -11.40
CA TYR A 625 3.27 14.34 -12.60
C TYR A 625 2.56 14.81 -13.89
N LEU A 626 1.31 15.25 -13.79
CA LEU A 626 0.53 15.78 -14.90
C LEU A 626 0.93 17.21 -15.30
N ALA A 627 1.62 17.95 -14.43
CA ALA A 627 2.05 19.32 -14.67
C ALA A 627 3.28 19.46 -15.58
N PHE A 628 3.99 18.36 -15.85
CA PHE A 628 5.11 18.30 -16.80
C PHE A 628 4.60 18.29 -18.25
N SER A 629 5.48 18.61 -19.19
CA SER A 629 5.26 18.41 -20.64
C SER A 629 5.29 16.92 -21.04
N PRO A 630 4.70 16.54 -22.19
CA PRO A 630 4.85 15.20 -22.78
C PRO A 630 6.32 14.82 -23.04
N GLU A 631 7.15 15.81 -23.38
CA GLU A 631 8.58 15.69 -23.61
C GLU A 631 9.32 15.34 -22.32
N GLU A 632 9.08 16.09 -21.23
CA GLU A 632 9.61 15.79 -19.90
C GLU A 632 9.12 14.42 -19.39
N ARG A 633 7.89 14.01 -19.70
CA ARG A 633 7.39 12.66 -19.37
C ARG A 633 8.02 11.53 -20.20
N HIS A 634 8.80 11.84 -21.23
CA HIS A 634 9.36 10.87 -22.20
C HIS A 634 8.25 10.02 -22.87
N MET A 635 7.13 10.64 -23.25
CA MET A 635 5.95 9.93 -23.76
C MET A 635 6.23 9.05 -25.00
N GLU A 636 7.18 9.43 -25.86
CA GLU A 636 7.63 8.62 -26.99
C GLU A 636 8.24 7.28 -26.56
N ILE A 637 9.06 7.30 -25.49
CA ILE A 637 9.66 6.09 -24.93
C ILE A 637 8.57 5.23 -24.30
N LEU A 638 7.66 5.82 -23.52
CA LEU A 638 6.56 5.09 -22.86
C LEU A 638 5.68 4.32 -23.85
N ARG A 639 5.35 4.91 -25.01
CA ARG A 639 4.58 4.23 -26.08
C ARG A 639 5.30 2.99 -26.65
N GLY A 640 6.63 2.93 -26.57
CA GLY A 640 7.43 1.78 -26.99
C GLY A 640 7.63 0.69 -25.92
N VAL A 641 7.12 0.86 -24.70
CA VAL A 641 7.32 -0.11 -23.60
C VAL A 641 6.33 -1.28 -23.70
N PRO A 642 6.79 -2.55 -23.62
CA PRO A 642 5.91 -3.73 -23.66
C PRO A 642 4.92 -3.86 -22.50
N GLU A 643 5.25 -3.38 -21.29
CA GLU A 643 4.33 -3.35 -20.15
C GLU A 643 4.50 -2.08 -19.29
N ILE A 644 3.42 -1.34 -19.08
CA ILE A 644 3.39 -0.18 -18.17
C ILE A 644 2.52 -0.53 -16.95
N TYR A 645 2.98 -0.24 -15.74
CA TYR A 645 2.21 -0.39 -14.51
C TYR A 645 2.08 0.97 -13.81
N PHE A 646 0.94 1.25 -13.18
CA PHE A 646 0.79 2.39 -12.26
C PHE A 646 0.92 1.95 -10.81
N ASN A 647 1.43 2.82 -9.92
CA ASN A 647 1.61 2.52 -8.49
C ASN A 647 0.32 2.60 -7.64
N ASN A 648 -0.82 2.87 -8.26
CA ASN A 648 -2.17 2.92 -7.69
C ASN A 648 -2.41 3.93 -6.53
N GLU A 649 -1.43 4.76 -6.15
CA GLU A 649 -1.60 5.75 -5.06
C GLU A 649 -2.68 6.80 -5.39
N GLU A 650 -2.77 7.19 -6.65
CA GLU A 650 -3.75 8.14 -7.17
C GLU A 650 -4.45 7.52 -8.40
N LEU A 651 -5.35 6.56 -8.16
CA LEU A 651 -6.04 5.76 -9.20
C LEU A 651 -6.74 6.61 -10.27
N GLY A 652 -7.50 7.64 -9.88
CA GLY A 652 -8.23 8.51 -10.81
C GLY A 652 -7.30 9.24 -11.79
N TYR A 653 -6.26 9.91 -11.26
CA TYR A 653 -5.25 10.58 -12.09
C TYR A 653 -4.45 9.61 -12.96
N SER A 654 -4.17 8.39 -12.46
CA SER A 654 -3.50 7.34 -13.23
C SER A 654 -4.34 6.87 -14.42
N ASN A 655 -5.66 6.72 -14.23
CA ASN A 655 -6.62 6.38 -15.28
C ASN A 655 -6.75 7.51 -16.31
N GLU A 656 -6.99 8.74 -15.83
CA GLU A 656 -7.09 9.95 -16.66
C GLU A 656 -5.86 10.09 -17.56
N PHE A 657 -4.66 10.01 -16.98
CA PHE A 657 -3.39 10.07 -17.68
C PHE A 657 -3.26 9.04 -18.79
N ALA A 658 -3.50 7.76 -18.47
CA ALA A 658 -3.31 6.67 -19.43
C ALA A 658 -4.25 6.80 -20.65
N CYS A 659 -5.51 7.19 -20.41
CA CYS A 659 -6.48 7.46 -21.46
C CYS A 659 -6.14 8.75 -22.25
N ARG A 660 -5.74 9.84 -21.57
CA ARG A 660 -5.49 11.15 -22.18
C ARG A 660 -4.28 11.18 -23.10
N GLU A 661 -3.20 10.47 -22.75
CA GLU A 661 -1.95 10.48 -23.52
C GLU A 661 -1.88 9.33 -24.55
N GLY A 662 -2.88 8.43 -24.57
CA GLY A 662 -2.98 7.31 -25.51
C GLY A 662 -1.97 6.20 -25.24
N LEU A 663 -1.98 5.64 -24.03
CA LEU A 663 -1.20 4.44 -23.69
C LEU A 663 -2.02 3.18 -23.99
N GLU A 664 -1.39 2.17 -24.60
CA GLU A 664 -2.05 0.90 -24.96
C GLU A 664 -1.68 -0.24 -24.00
N ASN A 665 -0.39 -0.41 -23.66
CA ASN A 665 0.13 -1.55 -22.90
C ASN A 665 0.14 -1.32 -21.37
N TRP A 666 -0.81 -0.56 -20.83
CA TRP A 666 -0.82 -0.17 -19.42
C TRP A 666 -1.73 -1.02 -18.53
N LYS A 667 -1.36 -1.09 -17.26
CA LYS A 667 -2.00 -1.88 -16.21
C LYS A 667 -1.96 -1.08 -14.90
N PHE A 668 -2.89 -1.33 -14.00
CA PHE A 668 -2.70 -0.99 -12.59
C PHE A 668 -1.82 -2.05 -11.90
N MET A 669 -1.12 -1.68 -10.83
CA MET A 669 -0.46 -2.65 -9.95
C MET A 669 -1.48 -3.68 -9.43
N PRO A 670 -1.13 -4.99 -9.34
CA PRO A 670 -2.02 -6.01 -8.82
C PRO A 670 -2.53 -5.67 -7.42
N GLY A 671 -3.80 -5.97 -7.13
CA GLY A 671 -4.46 -5.52 -5.89
C GLY A 671 -3.75 -6.00 -4.62
N GLU A 672 -3.23 -7.23 -4.63
CA GLU A 672 -2.43 -7.81 -3.56
C GLU A 672 -1.14 -7.04 -3.30
N VAL A 673 -0.36 -6.74 -4.35
CA VAL A 673 0.86 -5.93 -4.27
C VAL A 673 0.52 -4.52 -3.80
N HIS A 674 -0.53 -3.88 -4.34
CA HIS A 674 -0.91 -2.53 -3.94
C HIS A 674 -1.33 -2.44 -2.47
N ARG A 675 -2.20 -3.34 -1.99
CA ARG A 675 -2.67 -3.35 -0.59
C ARG A 675 -1.54 -3.64 0.40
N SER A 676 -0.70 -4.64 0.13
CA SER A 676 0.44 -4.98 0.99
C SER A 676 1.51 -3.88 1.05
N THR A 677 1.59 -3.04 0.03
CA THR A 677 2.61 -1.99 -0.10
C THR A 677 2.08 -0.57 0.08
N GLY A 678 0.87 -0.34 0.60
CA GLY A 678 0.21 0.98 0.61
C GLY A 678 1.12 2.17 0.98
N ASN A 679 1.82 2.06 2.11
CA ASN A 679 2.76 3.08 2.63
C ASN A 679 4.21 2.97 2.08
N PHE A 680 4.51 1.99 1.23
CA PHE A 680 5.86 1.78 0.70
C PHE A 680 6.21 2.83 -0.35
N THR A 681 7.48 3.19 -0.44
CA THR A 681 7.97 4.01 -1.55
C THR A 681 7.80 3.33 -2.91
N THR A 682 7.67 4.13 -3.97
CA THR A 682 7.63 3.69 -5.39
C THR A 682 8.74 2.69 -5.75
N LEU A 683 9.91 2.80 -5.09
CA LEU A 683 11.03 1.87 -5.23
C LEU A 683 10.68 0.46 -4.74
N SER A 684 10.27 0.32 -3.47
CA SER A 684 9.89 -1.01 -2.95
C SER A 684 8.63 -1.53 -3.61
N LYS A 685 7.70 -0.66 -4.03
CA LYS A 685 6.56 -1.04 -4.89
C LYS A 685 7.01 -1.69 -6.21
N ALA A 686 8.09 -1.20 -6.85
CA ALA A 686 8.67 -1.86 -8.02
C ALA A 686 9.30 -3.22 -7.70
N LEU A 687 9.98 -3.34 -6.55
CA LEU A 687 10.57 -4.60 -6.10
C LEU A 687 9.51 -5.65 -5.74
N CYS A 688 8.45 -5.28 -5.01
CA CYS A 688 7.30 -6.16 -4.72
C CYS A 688 6.56 -6.56 -6.01
N LEU A 689 6.40 -5.64 -6.96
CA LEU A 689 5.79 -5.93 -8.26
C LEU A 689 6.66 -6.90 -9.09
N ALA A 690 7.97 -6.71 -9.11
CA ALA A 690 8.89 -7.64 -9.80
C ALA A 690 8.94 -9.02 -9.11
N ASP A 691 8.86 -9.06 -7.79
CA ASP A 691 8.78 -10.29 -7.00
C ASP A 691 7.51 -11.09 -7.34
N TYR A 692 6.36 -10.41 -7.35
CA TYR A 692 5.05 -10.95 -7.69
C TYR A 692 4.93 -11.41 -9.15
N LEU A 693 5.42 -10.62 -10.10
CA LEU A 693 5.37 -10.97 -11.53
C LEU A 693 6.34 -12.10 -11.89
N PHE A 694 7.42 -12.28 -11.11
CA PHE A 694 8.47 -13.24 -11.40
C PHE A 694 8.87 -14.06 -10.15
N PRO A 695 7.98 -14.91 -9.60
CA PRO A 695 8.24 -15.67 -8.36
C PRO A 695 9.46 -16.60 -8.44
N GLU A 696 9.94 -16.96 -9.63
CA GLU A 696 11.14 -17.79 -9.84
C GLU A 696 12.39 -17.02 -10.34
N ALA A 697 12.37 -15.69 -10.29
CA ALA A 697 13.47 -14.84 -10.76
C ALA A 697 14.58 -14.60 -9.74
N GLN A 698 15.78 -14.25 -10.24
CA GLN A 698 16.78 -13.53 -9.47
C GLN A 698 16.60 -12.04 -9.75
N LEU A 699 16.15 -11.30 -8.74
CA LEU A 699 16.03 -9.86 -8.84
C LEU A 699 17.41 -9.23 -8.64
N TYR A 700 17.80 -8.35 -9.54
CA TYR A 700 19.02 -7.53 -9.46
C TYR A 700 18.61 -6.07 -9.42
N TYR A 701 19.01 -5.35 -8.37
CA TYR A 701 18.73 -3.92 -8.25
C TYR A 701 19.95 -3.08 -8.65
N LEU A 702 19.80 -2.19 -9.63
CA LEU A 702 20.80 -1.20 -10.01
C LEU A 702 20.23 0.20 -9.77
N GLY A 703 20.75 0.90 -8.78
CA GLY A 703 20.23 2.21 -8.42
C GLY A 703 20.91 2.80 -7.19
N ASP A 704 20.28 3.78 -6.56
CA ASP A 704 20.95 4.55 -5.52
C ASP A 704 21.35 3.74 -4.28
N THR A 705 22.47 4.16 -3.68
CA THR A 705 23.09 3.71 -2.43
C THR A 705 22.11 3.64 -1.25
N ASP A 706 20.96 4.31 -1.35
CA ASP A 706 19.81 4.19 -0.46
C ASP A 706 19.33 2.74 -0.24
N MET A 707 19.57 1.79 -1.16
CA MET A 707 19.24 0.36 -0.92
C MET A 707 20.15 -0.29 0.14
N ASN A 708 21.46 -0.05 0.10
CA ASN A 708 22.37 -0.50 1.15
C ASN A 708 22.13 0.24 2.47
N LEU A 709 21.76 1.51 2.39
CA LEU A 709 21.38 2.28 3.57
C LEU A 709 20.07 1.75 4.18
N ARG A 710 19.06 1.36 3.39
CA ARG A 710 17.85 0.67 3.88
C ARG A 710 18.18 -0.67 4.53
N ALA A 711 19.02 -1.48 3.89
CA ALA A 711 19.51 -2.75 4.43
C ALA A 711 20.26 -2.58 5.76
N ALA A 712 21.01 -1.49 5.90
CA ALA A 712 21.72 -1.10 7.13
C ALA A 712 20.91 -0.18 8.07
N GLY A 713 19.57 -0.09 7.93
CA GLY A 713 18.68 0.58 8.88
C GLY A 713 18.65 2.11 8.86
N SER A 714 18.95 2.76 7.73
CA SER A 714 19.16 4.21 7.62
C SER A 714 17.90 5.10 7.72
N SER A 715 18.10 6.28 8.32
CA SER A 715 17.11 7.31 8.67
C SER A 715 16.43 8.06 7.50
N LYS A 716 16.58 7.64 6.24
CA LYS A 716 15.89 8.29 5.11
C LYS A 716 14.48 7.77 4.83
N HIS A 717 14.21 6.50 5.16
CA HIS A 717 13.03 5.78 4.68
C HIS A 717 12.25 5.18 5.86
N HIS A 718 11.38 5.99 6.46
CA HIS A 718 10.72 5.72 7.75
C HIS A 718 9.51 4.76 7.67
N ALA A 719 9.67 3.61 7.03
CA ALA A 719 8.69 2.52 7.06
C ALA A 719 9.37 1.24 7.56
N PRO A 720 9.32 0.93 8.87
CA PRO A 720 9.97 -0.26 9.44
C PRO A 720 9.54 -1.56 8.75
N THR A 721 8.27 -1.66 8.34
CA THR A 721 7.72 -2.78 7.58
C THR A 721 8.29 -2.87 6.16
N GLU A 722 8.50 -1.73 5.47
CA GLU A 722 9.13 -1.68 4.14
C GLU A 722 10.59 -2.14 4.25
N ASN A 723 11.35 -1.62 5.21
CA ASN A 723 12.75 -1.96 5.38
C ASN A 723 12.95 -3.42 5.83
N ALA A 724 12.14 -3.93 6.76
CA ALA A 724 12.23 -5.33 7.20
C ALA A 724 11.86 -6.31 6.08
N TYR A 725 10.84 -6.00 5.26
CA TYR A 725 10.50 -6.80 4.08
C TYR A 725 11.60 -6.73 3.01
N MET A 726 12.14 -5.54 2.71
CA MET A 726 13.24 -5.41 1.77
C MET A 726 14.50 -6.14 2.24
N GLN A 727 14.79 -6.13 3.55
CA GLN A 727 15.93 -6.85 4.11
C GLN A 727 15.74 -8.36 4.03
N SER A 728 14.55 -8.89 4.30
CA SER A 728 14.29 -10.34 4.17
C SER A 728 14.46 -10.85 2.73
N LEU A 729 14.18 -10.02 1.72
CA LEU A 729 14.49 -10.30 0.32
C LEU A 729 16.01 -10.28 0.01
N ILE A 730 16.81 -9.51 0.74
CA ILE A 730 18.28 -9.51 0.57
C ILE A 730 18.89 -10.71 1.30
N ASP A 731 18.50 -10.97 2.56
CA ASP A 731 19.02 -12.07 3.38
C ASP A 731 18.72 -13.45 2.80
N SER A 732 17.56 -13.61 2.15
CA SER A 732 17.19 -14.83 1.41
C SER A 732 17.89 -14.98 0.05
N GLY A 733 18.75 -14.02 -0.34
CA GLY A 733 19.37 -13.98 -1.66
C GLY A 733 18.38 -13.78 -2.81
N ARG A 734 17.17 -13.30 -2.52
CA ARG A 734 16.08 -13.09 -3.50
C ARG A 734 16.28 -11.81 -4.32
N VAL A 735 16.80 -10.76 -3.68
CA VAL A 735 17.24 -9.50 -4.30
C VAL A 735 18.75 -9.35 -4.11
N ILE A 736 19.48 -9.16 -5.21
CA ILE A 736 20.92 -8.81 -5.18
C ILE A 736 21.06 -7.31 -5.49
N PRO A 737 21.48 -6.46 -4.54
CA PRO A 737 21.86 -5.09 -4.83
C PRO A 737 23.17 -5.05 -5.62
N ILE A 738 23.24 -4.16 -6.61
CA ILE A 738 24.48 -3.81 -7.33
C ILE A 738 24.95 -2.46 -6.80
N LEU A 739 26.22 -2.40 -6.42
CA LEU A 739 26.78 -1.37 -5.56
C LEU A 739 28.10 -0.86 -6.14
N GLU A 740 28.40 0.42 -5.87
CA GLU A 740 29.72 1.00 -6.08
C GLU A 740 30.32 1.38 -4.72
N ASP A 741 31.54 0.91 -4.44
CA ASP A 741 32.30 1.37 -3.29
C ASP A 741 33.07 2.68 -3.62
N ALA A 742 34.03 3.07 -2.76
CA ALA A 742 34.86 4.25 -2.99
C ALA A 742 35.71 4.15 -4.28
N ALA A 743 36.24 2.96 -4.58
CA ALA A 743 37.17 2.68 -5.69
C ALA A 743 36.48 2.18 -6.98
N GLY A 744 35.22 1.72 -6.89
CA GLY A 744 34.46 1.11 -7.98
C GLY A 744 34.61 -0.41 -8.10
N GLU A 745 35.11 -1.10 -7.07
CA GLU A 745 35.29 -2.56 -7.05
C GLU A 745 33.99 -3.31 -6.68
N PHE A 746 34.04 -4.65 -6.68
CA PHE A 746 32.84 -5.50 -6.60
C PHE A 746 32.74 -6.26 -5.27
N HIS A 747 31.60 -6.13 -4.58
CA HIS A 747 31.22 -7.01 -3.48
C HIS A 747 29.83 -7.61 -3.70
N TYR A 748 29.75 -8.95 -3.78
CA TYR A 748 28.50 -9.65 -3.51
C TYR A 748 28.30 -9.63 -1.98
N SER A 749 27.14 -9.14 -1.52
CA SER A 749 26.74 -9.25 -0.12
C SER A 749 26.38 -10.70 0.22
N ALA A 750 27.40 -11.53 0.46
CA ALA A 750 27.20 -12.83 1.08
C ALA A 750 26.65 -12.63 2.51
N PRO A 751 25.76 -13.50 3.01
CA PRO A 751 25.27 -13.40 4.39
C PRO A 751 26.43 -13.49 5.38
N ALA A 752 26.48 -12.58 6.35
CA ALA A 752 27.38 -12.72 7.48
C ALA A 752 26.96 -13.97 8.29
N PRO A 753 27.87 -14.90 8.63
CA PRO A 753 27.53 -16.03 9.47
C PRO A 753 27.13 -15.54 10.87
N PRO A 754 26.21 -16.21 11.58
CA PRO A 754 25.82 -15.83 12.93
C PRO A 754 27.04 -15.94 13.86
N VAL A 755 27.48 -14.81 14.41
CA VAL A 755 28.67 -14.76 15.28
C VAL A 755 28.33 -15.33 16.65
N SER A 756 28.47 -16.65 16.78
CA SER A 756 28.41 -17.35 18.06
C SER A 756 29.73 -17.18 18.82
N SER A 757 29.84 -16.11 19.62
CA SER A 757 30.92 -15.97 20.60
C SER A 757 30.37 -15.57 21.97
N GLN A 758 30.22 -16.55 22.86
CA GLN A 758 30.17 -16.27 24.29
C GLN A 758 31.51 -15.66 24.71
N GLY A 759 31.48 -14.42 25.19
CA GLY A 759 32.61 -13.72 25.80
C GLY A 759 32.09 -12.96 27.01
N ASN A 760 32.59 -13.30 28.19
CA ASN A 760 32.00 -12.87 29.46
C ASN A 760 31.90 -11.34 29.59
N VAL A 761 30.71 -10.87 29.95
CA VAL A 761 30.47 -9.54 30.55
C VAL A 761 29.90 -9.78 31.96
N PRO A 762 30.38 -9.10 33.02
CA PRO A 762 29.94 -9.35 34.39
C PRO A 762 28.46 -9.02 34.65
N ALA A 763 27.94 -9.55 35.76
CA ALA A 763 26.69 -9.09 36.38
C ALA A 763 26.83 -7.61 36.86
N PRO A 764 25.73 -6.86 36.99
CA PRO A 764 25.78 -5.39 36.93
C PRO A 764 26.10 -4.71 38.26
N ASP A 765 27.02 -3.74 38.21
CA ASP A 765 27.15 -2.72 39.24
C ASP A 765 26.10 -1.61 39.06
N LEU A 766 25.43 -1.26 40.16
CA LEU A 766 24.37 -0.25 40.20
C LEU A 766 24.96 1.15 40.38
N LEU A 767 24.93 1.94 39.31
CA LEU A 767 25.08 3.40 39.37
C LEU A 767 23.70 4.09 39.29
N PRO A 768 23.52 5.27 39.89
CA PRO A 768 22.25 6.00 39.82
C PRO A 768 22.00 6.49 38.39
N VAL A 769 20.79 6.25 37.87
CA VAL A 769 20.48 6.47 36.44
C VAL A 769 19.33 7.47 36.27
N ASP A 770 19.68 8.72 35.95
CA ASP A 770 18.70 9.78 35.69
C ASP A 770 17.76 9.37 34.56
N THR A 771 16.47 9.33 34.84
CA THR A 771 15.45 8.84 33.91
C THR A 771 14.43 9.95 33.66
N VAL A 772 14.34 10.37 32.39
CA VAL A 772 13.47 11.49 31.95
C VAL A 772 12.43 10.99 30.96
N LEU A 773 11.23 11.59 30.97
CA LEU A 773 10.17 11.24 30.04
C LEU A 773 10.37 12.01 28.72
N ILE A 774 10.53 11.31 27.61
CA ILE A 774 10.59 11.90 26.27
C ILE A 774 9.32 11.57 25.49
N SER A 775 8.74 12.59 24.84
CA SER A 775 7.49 12.49 24.08
C SER A 775 7.69 12.92 22.63
N HIS A 776 7.22 12.09 21.70
CA HIS A 776 7.30 12.26 20.25
C HIS A 776 5.90 12.02 19.64
N PRO A 777 5.54 12.62 18.49
CA PRO A 777 4.19 12.48 17.91
C PRO A 777 3.70 11.04 17.64
N GLN A 778 4.57 10.03 17.73
CA GLN A 778 4.26 8.61 17.53
C GLN A 778 4.38 7.75 18.79
N TRP A 779 5.00 8.24 19.88
CA TRP A 779 5.34 7.45 21.07
C TRP A 779 5.80 8.34 22.23
N THR A 780 5.60 7.88 23.47
CA THR A 780 6.20 8.50 24.67
C THR A 780 6.86 7.39 25.48
N ASP A 781 8.10 7.59 25.93
CA ASP A 781 8.88 6.57 26.64
C ASP A 781 9.79 7.22 27.69
N GLN A 782 10.22 6.44 28.68
CA GLN A 782 11.24 6.83 29.64
C GLN A 782 12.62 6.64 29.00
N PHE A 783 13.41 7.70 28.98
CA PHE A 783 14.80 7.71 28.52
C PHE A 783 15.74 7.72 29.72
N GLN A 784 16.42 6.60 29.92
CA GLN A 784 17.38 6.36 30.98
C GLN A 784 18.77 6.82 30.53
N MET A 785 19.36 7.78 31.24
CA MET A 785 20.60 8.46 30.86
C MET A 785 21.79 8.02 31.73
N ASN A 786 22.92 7.75 31.09
CA ASN A 786 24.19 7.41 31.73
C ASN A 786 25.32 8.21 31.04
N GLU A 787 25.75 9.28 31.70
CA GLU A 787 26.68 10.30 31.18
C GLU A 787 26.31 10.85 29.78
N LYS A 788 26.97 10.34 28.73
CA LYS A 788 26.85 10.78 27.32
C LYS A 788 26.02 9.84 26.47
N ARG A 789 25.50 8.76 27.06
CA ARG A 789 24.66 7.74 26.42
C ARG A 789 23.31 7.69 27.14
N GLY A 790 22.29 7.21 26.46
CA GLY A 790 21.04 6.83 27.11
C GLY A 790 20.27 5.82 26.27
N ARG A 791 19.17 5.31 26.83
CA ARG A 791 18.28 4.36 26.14
C ARG A 791 16.82 4.57 26.49
N ARG A 792 15.92 4.24 25.56
CA ARG A 792 14.48 4.10 25.82
C ARG A 792 14.21 2.83 26.63
N LEU A 793 13.32 2.85 27.62
CA LEU A 793 13.08 1.69 28.48
C LEU A 793 12.13 0.65 27.86
N HIS A 794 11.08 1.04 27.13
CA HIS A 794 10.15 0.05 26.53
C HIS A 794 10.67 -0.55 25.23
N ARG A 795 11.45 0.20 24.45
CA ARG A 795 11.96 -0.23 23.13
C ARG A 795 13.47 -0.54 23.09
N ASN A 796 14.23 -0.19 24.13
CA ASN A 796 15.68 -0.40 24.26
C ASN A 796 16.55 0.23 23.15
N ASP A 797 16.06 1.25 22.43
CA ASP A 797 16.89 2.01 21.49
C ASP A 797 17.85 2.93 22.23
N HIS A 798 19.09 2.99 21.74
CA HIS A 798 20.14 3.81 22.32
C HIS A 798 20.33 5.13 21.57
N ALA A 799 20.78 6.16 22.30
CA ALA A 799 21.24 7.42 21.74
C ALA A 799 22.52 7.91 22.41
N THR A 800 23.29 8.70 21.66
CA THR A 800 24.31 9.60 22.20
C THR A 800 23.65 10.93 22.55
N ILE A 801 23.83 11.39 23.78
CA ILE A 801 23.34 12.68 24.27
C ILE A 801 24.31 13.76 23.76
N LEU A 802 23.88 14.58 22.80
CA LEU A 802 24.70 15.66 22.24
C LEU A 802 24.62 16.94 23.07
N GLN A 803 23.47 17.19 23.68
CA GLN A 803 23.20 18.33 24.56
C GLN A 803 22.10 17.93 25.55
N HIS A 804 22.27 18.26 26.82
CA HIS A 804 21.24 18.18 27.86
C HIS A 804 21.42 19.42 28.74
N ASP A 805 20.42 20.31 28.72
CA ASP A 805 20.41 21.53 29.53
C ASP A 805 18.97 21.82 30.05
N GLU A 806 18.81 22.89 30.82
CA GLU A 806 17.53 23.25 31.43
C GLU A 806 16.36 23.47 30.43
N ASN A 807 16.66 23.68 29.14
CA ASN A 807 15.67 24.01 28.12
C ASN A 807 15.46 22.88 27.11
N LYS A 808 16.47 22.02 26.89
CA LYS A 808 16.39 20.98 25.85
C LYS A 808 17.33 19.78 26.02
N LEU A 809 16.95 18.71 25.34
CA LEU A 809 17.67 17.46 25.19
C LEU A 809 17.84 17.17 23.70
N VAL A 810 19.07 17.14 23.20
CA VAL A 810 19.41 16.80 21.81
C VAL A 810 19.99 15.40 21.79
N LEU A 811 19.23 14.44 21.24
CA LEU A 811 19.59 13.04 21.15
C LEU A 811 20.01 12.71 19.73
N LYS A 812 21.23 12.20 19.56
CA LYS A 812 21.61 11.47 18.34
C LYS A 812 21.33 9.99 18.59
N TRP A 813 20.14 9.55 18.18
CA TRP A 813 19.77 8.14 18.15
C TRP A 813 20.75 7.37 17.28
N ASP A 814 21.21 6.23 17.79
CA ASP A 814 22.12 5.34 17.09
C ASP A 814 21.50 4.87 15.75
N ASN A 815 20.16 4.74 15.72
CA ASN A 815 19.39 4.13 14.63
C ASN A 815 18.73 5.12 13.65
N TRP A 816 18.35 6.35 14.07
CA TRP A 816 17.63 7.28 13.18
C TRP A 816 18.08 8.76 13.20
N GLY A 817 19.22 9.07 13.81
CA GLY A 817 19.85 10.39 13.71
C GLY A 817 19.46 11.36 14.83
N THR A 818 19.53 12.67 14.56
CA THR A 818 19.46 13.70 15.61
C THR A 818 18.08 14.33 15.74
N GLU A 819 17.49 14.20 16.93
CA GLU A 819 16.24 14.81 17.35
C GLU A 819 16.48 15.81 18.49
N GLU A 820 15.71 16.90 18.50
CA GLU A 820 15.78 17.97 19.50
C GLU A 820 14.43 18.03 20.25
N PHE A 821 14.46 17.70 21.54
CA PHE A 821 13.30 17.72 22.42
C PHE A 821 13.40 18.92 23.37
N LEU A 822 12.35 19.72 23.49
CA LEU A 822 12.32 20.86 24.43
C LEU A 822 11.74 20.42 25.78
N ARG A 823 12.32 20.92 26.88
CA ARG A 823 11.86 20.63 28.24
C ARG A 823 10.55 21.37 28.50
N MET A 824 9.45 20.63 28.58
CA MET A 824 8.13 21.21 28.88
C MET A 824 7.96 21.45 30.39
N GLU A 825 8.35 20.46 31.19
CA GLU A 825 8.14 20.37 32.64
C GLU A 825 9.37 19.73 33.32
N GLU A 826 9.39 19.64 34.65
CA GLU A 826 10.43 18.89 35.38
C GLU A 826 10.51 17.44 34.89
N GLY A 827 11.69 16.97 34.50
CA GLY A 827 11.90 15.61 34.00
C GLY A 827 11.19 15.24 32.68
N LYS A 828 10.58 16.18 31.95
CA LYS A 828 9.76 15.89 30.76
C LYS A 828 10.10 16.75 29.55
N TYR A 829 10.41 16.08 28.45
CA TYR A 829 10.85 16.66 27.18
C TYR A 829 9.91 16.26 26.02
N GLN A 830 9.67 17.15 25.06
CA GLN A 830 8.76 16.92 23.92
C GLN A 830 9.38 17.35 22.59
N TYR A 831 9.22 16.53 21.56
CA TYR A 831 9.54 16.83 20.16
C TYR A 831 8.43 17.68 19.51
N LEU A 832 8.79 18.64 18.67
CA LEU A 832 7.84 19.53 17.97
C LEU A 832 7.80 19.25 16.46
N ASP A 833 6.60 19.00 15.92
CA ASP A 833 6.41 18.74 14.49
C ASP A 833 6.52 20.02 13.64
N TYR A 834 7.26 19.93 12.54
CA TYR A 834 7.54 21.04 11.63
C TYR A 834 7.83 20.53 10.22
N HIS A 835 7.05 21.02 9.25
CA HIS A 835 7.17 20.68 7.84
C HIS A 835 7.39 21.94 6.98
N TYR A 836 8.62 22.11 6.49
CA TYR A 836 8.97 23.10 5.47
C TYR A 836 8.52 22.65 4.06
N SER A 837 7.98 23.57 3.27
CA SER A 837 7.64 23.34 1.86
C SER A 837 7.93 24.60 1.05
N SER A 838 8.39 24.45 -0.20
CA SER A 838 8.68 25.58 -1.07
C SER A 838 8.48 25.22 -2.54
N THR A 839 7.96 26.17 -3.32
CA THR A 839 7.83 26.06 -4.79
C THR A 839 8.98 26.72 -5.55
N ILE A 840 10.00 27.26 -4.85
CA ILE A 840 11.16 27.92 -5.47
C ILE A 840 11.99 26.89 -6.25
N ASN A 841 12.06 27.06 -7.57
CA ASN A 841 12.69 26.16 -8.52
C ASN A 841 13.45 26.94 -9.63
N GLU A 842 14.10 26.22 -10.54
CA GLU A 842 14.90 26.84 -11.62
C GLU A 842 14.11 27.77 -12.55
N VAL A 843 12.80 27.52 -12.72
CA VAL A 843 11.91 28.32 -13.58
C VAL A 843 11.53 29.64 -12.90
N ASN A 844 11.22 29.62 -11.60
CA ASN A 844 10.63 30.76 -10.89
C ASN A 844 11.58 31.49 -9.92
N LYS A 845 12.82 31.02 -9.70
CA LYS A 845 13.83 31.71 -8.87
C LYS A 845 14.17 33.13 -9.32
N TYR A 846 13.86 33.49 -10.57
CA TYR A 846 14.07 34.82 -11.13
C TYR A 846 12.86 35.76 -10.98
N ALA A 847 11.80 35.33 -10.29
CA ALA A 847 10.67 36.18 -9.95
C ALA A 847 11.06 37.27 -8.94
N ARG A 848 10.33 38.40 -9.00
CA ARG A 848 10.52 39.56 -8.13
C ARG A 848 9.71 39.50 -6.84
N GLU A 849 8.70 38.63 -6.78
CA GLU A 849 7.76 38.48 -5.67
C GLU A 849 7.88 37.09 -5.03
N LEU A 850 7.74 37.01 -3.70
CA LEU A 850 7.69 35.76 -2.92
C LEU A 850 6.58 35.84 -1.88
N LEU A 851 5.75 34.78 -1.80
CA LEU A 851 4.80 34.56 -0.72
C LEU A 851 5.40 33.63 0.35
N ILE A 852 5.17 33.94 1.63
CA ILE A 852 5.58 33.09 2.75
C ILE A 852 4.41 32.95 3.70
N ASN A 853 4.05 31.72 4.07
CA ASN A 853 2.92 31.44 4.94
C ASN A 853 3.33 30.45 6.04
N PRO A 854 3.64 30.91 7.27
CA PRO A 854 3.46 30.12 8.48
C PRO A 854 1.99 29.78 8.71
N TYR A 855 1.67 28.51 9.02
CA TYR A 855 0.31 28.09 9.32
C TYR A 855 0.24 26.81 10.15
N ASP A 856 -0.90 26.67 10.81
CA ASP A 856 -1.31 25.53 11.62
C ASP A 856 -2.38 24.70 10.88
N GLY A 857 -2.21 23.37 10.86
CA GLY A 857 -3.20 22.41 10.33
C GLY A 857 -3.70 22.69 8.91
N TYR A 858 -5.04 22.70 8.75
CA TYR A 858 -5.75 22.85 7.46
C TYR A 858 -5.94 24.32 7.00
N ASN A 859 -5.03 25.23 7.39
CA ASN A 859 -5.03 26.64 6.96
C ASN A 859 -4.13 26.89 5.73
N SER A 860 -4.10 25.93 4.79
CA SER A 860 -3.31 25.98 3.55
C SER A 860 -3.90 26.87 2.45
N VAL A 861 -4.73 27.86 2.80
CA VAL A 861 -5.65 28.54 1.87
C VAL A 861 -4.92 29.36 0.79
N PHE A 862 -3.68 29.76 1.06
CA PHE A 862 -2.87 30.60 0.18
C PHE A 862 -1.98 29.82 -0.81
N ARG A 863 -2.07 28.48 -0.85
CA ARG A 863 -1.25 27.63 -1.75
C ARG A 863 -1.57 27.82 -3.25
N HIS A 864 -2.71 28.39 -3.61
CA HIS A 864 -3.18 28.53 -5.00
C HIS A 864 -2.79 29.88 -5.65
N SER A 865 -1.60 30.39 -5.33
CA SER A 865 -1.04 31.59 -5.98
C SER A 865 -0.12 31.19 -7.14
N SER A 866 -0.06 32.02 -8.18
CA SER A 866 0.90 31.90 -9.29
C SER A 866 2.35 32.29 -8.89
N ARG A 867 2.52 32.89 -7.71
CA ARG A 867 3.81 33.36 -7.18
C ARG A 867 4.61 32.21 -6.54
N PRO A 868 5.97 32.31 -6.51
CA PRO A 868 6.78 31.48 -5.62
C PRO A 868 6.27 31.54 -4.18
N PHE A 869 6.30 30.40 -3.50
CA PHE A 869 5.66 30.21 -2.21
C PHE A 869 6.57 29.41 -1.26
N ILE A 870 6.64 29.82 0.00
CA ILE A 870 7.18 29.05 1.12
C ILE A 870 6.05 28.78 2.11
N GLY A 871 5.71 27.51 2.32
CA GLY A 871 4.70 27.07 3.28
C GLY A 871 5.36 26.40 4.49
N MET A 872 5.05 26.87 5.69
CA MET A 872 5.69 26.40 6.93
C MET A 872 4.60 25.87 7.87
N ARG A 873 4.43 24.55 7.92
CA ARG A 873 3.42 23.91 8.76
C ARG A 873 4.01 23.52 10.11
N TYR A 874 3.28 23.83 11.18
CA TYR A 874 3.53 23.39 12.56
C TYR A 874 2.19 23.02 13.23
N HIS A 875 2.23 22.57 14.49
CA HIS A 875 1.03 22.31 15.29
C HIS A 875 0.74 23.46 16.27
N GLN A 876 -0.49 24.00 16.22
CA GLN A 876 -0.99 25.01 17.16
C GLN A 876 0.02 26.14 17.41
N TRP A 877 0.47 26.30 18.65
CA TRP A 877 1.39 27.37 19.09
C TRP A 877 2.86 26.94 19.12
N GLU A 878 3.14 25.66 18.89
CA GLU A 878 4.51 25.11 18.91
C GLU A 878 5.40 25.76 17.84
N GLY A 879 4.79 26.29 16.77
CA GLY A 879 5.43 27.15 15.77
C GLY A 879 6.21 28.34 16.33
N LEU A 880 5.82 28.91 17.48
CA LEU A 880 6.59 29.99 18.10
C LEU A 880 7.94 29.48 18.64
N LEU A 881 7.97 28.29 19.24
CA LEU A 881 9.21 27.66 19.71
C LEU A 881 10.14 27.26 18.54
N LEU A 882 9.59 27.13 17.33
CA LEU A 882 10.27 26.76 16.09
C LEU A 882 10.83 27.96 15.29
N LEU A 883 10.59 29.22 15.70
CA LEU A 883 10.94 30.43 14.94
C LEU A 883 12.40 30.49 14.44
N GLU A 884 13.35 29.94 15.20
CA GLU A 884 14.77 29.90 14.81
C GLU A 884 15.04 28.92 13.66
N ARG A 885 14.39 27.74 13.68
CA ARG A 885 14.46 26.75 12.60
C ARG A 885 13.74 27.27 11.35
N MET A 886 12.56 27.85 11.56
CA MET A 886 11.78 28.52 10.52
C MET A 886 12.61 29.60 9.81
N TYR A 887 13.24 30.50 10.56
CA TYR A 887 14.02 31.59 9.99
C TYR A 887 15.12 31.11 9.05
N ARG A 888 15.90 30.11 9.48
CA ARG A 888 17.00 29.54 8.68
C ARG A 888 16.52 28.88 7.38
N ASP A 889 15.32 28.32 7.34
CA ASP A 889 14.79 27.72 6.12
C ASP A 889 14.23 28.77 5.15
N VAL A 890 13.63 29.85 5.67
CA VAL A 890 13.24 31.01 4.84
C VAL A 890 14.46 31.71 4.27
N GLU A 891 15.50 31.92 5.08
CA GLU A 891 16.77 32.53 4.65
C GLU A 891 17.38 31.76 3.46
N LYS A 892 17.43 30.43 3.53
CA LYS A 892 17.85 29.55 2.42
C LYS A 892 16.95 29.66 1.19
N GLY A 893 15.66 29.96 1.37
CA GLY A 893 14.72 30.22 0.28
C GLY A 893 15.01 31.55 -0.41
N VAL A 894 15.07 32.63 0.36
CA VAL A 894 15.39 34.00 -0.10
C VAL A 894 16.74 34.04 -0.84
N ARG A 895 17.79 33.42 -0.28
CA ARG A 895 19.13 33.37 -0.91
C ARG A 895 19.19 32.61 -2.25
N LYS A 896 18.15 31.85 -2.62
CA LYS A 896 18.05 31.19 -3.94
C LYS A 896 17.44 32.06 -5.03
N MET A 897 16.88 33.23 -4.69
CA MET A 897 16.14 34.08 -5.63
C MET A 897 16.90 35.38 -5.96
N PRO A 898 17.86 35.38 -6.92
CA PRO A 898 18.77 36.50 -7.18
C PRO A 898 18.11 37.74 -7.84
N ARG A 899 16.79 37.72 -8.05
CA ARG A 899 16.01 38.86 -8.55
C ARG A 899 14.82 39.22 -7.66
N LEU A 900 14.76 38.66 -6.45
CA LEU A 900 13.71 38.95 -5.48
C LEU A 900 13.77 40.42 -5.06
N GLN A 901 12.62 41.08 -5.01
CA GLN A 901 12.47 42.48 -4.59
C GLN A 901 11.44 42.59 -3.47
N SER A 902 10.33 41.87 -3.60
CA SER A 902 9.14 42.01 -2.76
C SER A 902 8.79 40.68 -2.07
N VAL A 903 8.59 40.68 -0.75
CA VAL A 903 8.25 39.48 0.04
C VAL A 903 7.03 39.77 0.90
N LEU A 904 5.94 39.03 0.71
CA LEU A 904 4.74 39.15 1.56
C LEU A 904 4.63 37.93 2.47
N LEU A 905 4.80 38.17 3.77
CA LEU A 905 4.56 37.17 4.81
C LEU A 905 3.08 37.22 5.23
N MET A 906 2.41 36.08 5.21
CA MET A 906 0.97 35.93 5.42
C MET A 906 0.70 35.11 6.67
N GLY A 907 -0.35 35.44 7.40
CA GLY A 907 -0.80 34.62 8.52
C GLY A 907 -2.16 35.05 9.06
N ILE A 908 -2.79 34.18 9.86
CA ILE A 908 -4.09 34.41 10.49
C ILE A 908 -3.94 34.34 12.01
N CYS A 909 -4.43 35.34 12.73
CA CYS A 909 -4.40 35.44 14.20
C CYS A 909 -3.00 35.18 14.78
N LYS A 910 -2.76 33.98 15.35
CA LYS A 910 -1.47 33.61 15.95
C LYS A 910 -0.36 33.42 14.91
N ASP A 911 -0.74 33.00 13.70
CA ASP A 911 0.19 32.72 12.62
C ASP A 911 0.71 34.04 12.00
N ALA A 912 -0.10 35.11 12.06
CA ALA A 912 0.32 36.48 11.69
C ALA A 912 1.40 37.05 12.63
N PHE A 913 1.40 36.64 13.91
CA PHE A 913 2.45 37.03 14.87
C PHE A 913 3.79 36.31 14.58
N ALA A 914 3.75 35.03 14.20
CA ALA A 914 4.92 34.32 13.71
C ALA A 914 5.46 34.95 12.41
N ALA A 915 4.58 35.30 11.47
CA ALA A 915 4.92 36.01 10.25
C ALA A 915 5.63 37.35 10.54
N LEU A 916 5.14 38.14 11.51
CA LEU A 916 5.71 39.42 11.88
C LEU A 916 7.15 39.30 12.46
N ILE A 917 7.41 38.31 13.33
CA ILE A 917 8.76 38.09 13.88
C ILE A 917 9.74 37.63 12.79
N LEU A 918 9.28 36.79 11.85
CA LEU A 918 10.09 36.39 10.71
C LEU A 918 10.38 37.58 9.78
N ALA A 919 9.39 38.45 9.53
CA ALA A 919 9.53 39.63 8.69
C ALA A 919 10.59 40.60 9.23
N GLN A 920 10.57 40.88 10.55
CA GLN A 920 11.57 41.72 11.22
C GLN A 920 12.99 41.18 11.03
N ARG A 921 13.19 39.88 11.24
CA ARG A 921 14.51 39.22 11.05
C ARG A 921 14.97 39.29 9.60
N LEU A 922 14.08 39.01 8.64
CA LEU A 922 14.40 39.12 7.21
C LEU A 922 14.72 40.56 6.80
N LYS A 923 14.06 41.57 7.37
CA LYS A 923 14.35 42.98 7.06
C LYS A 923 15.72 43.42 7.58
N LYS A 924 16.20 42.82 8.67
CA LYS A 924 17.55 43.00 9.20
C LYS A 924 18.63 42.44 8.26
N ASP A 925 18.46 41.19 7.81
CA ASP A 925 19.50 40.49 7.04
C ASP A 925 19.41 40.75 5.52
N PHE A 926 18.24 41.18 5.03
CA PHE A 926 17.96 41.53 3.64
C PHE A 926 17.30 42.92 3.53
N PRO A 927 18.00 44.01 3.94
CA PRO A 927 17.41 45.35 4.04
C PRO A 927 16.91 45.92 2.71
N HIS A 928 17.44 45.42 1.58
CA HIS A 928 17.06 45.78 0.22
C HIS A 928 15.69 45.25 -0.23
N LEU A 929 15.08 44.31 0.51
CA LEU A 929 13.76 43.77 0.17
C LEU A 929 12.63 44.65 0.70
N HIS A 930 11.58 44.78 -0.12
CA HIS A 930 10.28 45.32 0.28
C HIS A 930 9.53 44.19 1.01
N ILE A 931 9.41 44.29 2.34
CA ILE A 931 8.86 43.20 3.16
C ILE A 931 7.52 43.63 3.73
N GLY A 932 6.48 42.90 3.36
CA GLY A 932 5.13 43.08 3.85
C GLY A 932 4.70 41.99 4.82
N VAL A 933 3.77 42.33 5.70
CA VAL A 933 3.09 41.37 6.59
C VAL A 933 1.60 41.57 6.46
N TRP A 934 0.87 40.53 6.05
CA TRP A 934 -0.59 40.55 6.00
C TRP A 934 -1.24 39.56 6.96
N GLY A 935 -2.19 40.07 7.74
CA GLY A 935 -2.96 39.33 8.73
C GLY A 935 -3.45 40.26 9.84
N CYS A 936 -4.47 39.86 10.61
CA CYS A 936 -4.73 40.51 11.89
C CYS A 936 -4.06 39.71 13.04
N PRO A 937 -3.12 40.29 13.80
CA PRO A 937 -2.47 39.65 14.95
C PRO A 937 -3.35 39.70 16.21
N TRP A 938 -4.57 39.20 16.08
CA TRP A 938 -5.64 39.16 17.09
C TRP A 938 -5.25 38.70 18.52
N PRO A 939 -4.34 37.71 18.74
CA PRO A 939 -4.28 37.01 20.02
C PRO A 939 -3.14 37.40 20.98
N VAL A 940 -2.30 38.40 20.68
CA VAL A 940 -1.02 38.62 21.38
C VAL A 940 -0.90 40.00 22.04
N ASP A 941 -1.89 40.40 22.83
CA ASP A 941 -1.63 41.32 23.93
C ASP A 941 -1.38 40.50 25.20
N LEU A 942 -0.10 40.37 25.56
CA LEU A 942 0.30 39.69 26.78
C LEU A 942 0.65 40.67 27.91
N SER A 943 0.76 41.97 27.60
CA SER A 943 1.03 43.06 28.57
C SER A 943 -0.16 43.38 29.48
N GLY A 944 -1.36 42.92 29.12
CA GLY A 944 -2.58 43.04 29.92
C GLY A 944 -3.36 44.32 29.67
N GLN A 945 -3.03 45.06 28.62
CA GLN A 945 -3.60 46.39 28.36
C GLN A 945 -4.76 46.36 27.35
N SER A 946 -4.91 45.28 26.58
CA SER A 946 -6.02 45.10 25.63
C SER A 946 -7.40 45.09 26.32
N PRO A 947 -8.41 45.75 25.72
CA PRO A 947 -9.82 45.53 26.06
C PRO A 947 -10.23 44.05 26.06
N VAL A 948 -9.71 43.24 25.13
CA VAL A 948 -9.95 41.78 25.06
C VAL A 948 -9.41 41.05 26.30
N TYR A 949 -8.27 41.50 26.85
CA TYR A 949 -7.67 40.94 28.06
C TYR A 949 -8.46 41.31 29.33
N ARG A 950 -9.17 42.45 29.32
CA ARG A 950 -9.97 42.94 30.44
C ARG A 950 -11.33 42.24 30.59
N GLY A 951 -11.49 41.04 30.01
CA GLY A 951 -12.44 40.02 30.50
C GLY A 951 -13.72 39.82 29.69
N ILE A 952 -13.66 39.71 28.34
CA ILE A 952 -14.86 39.45 27.52
C ILE A 952 -14.82 38.13 26.71
N ARG A 953 -13.68 37.72 26.13
CA ARG A 953 -13.54 36.43 25.42
C ARG A 953 -12.09 36.05 25.05
N VAL A 954 -11.34 35.49 26.00
CA VAL A 954 -10.09 34.76 25.73
C VAL A 954 -10.42 33.27 25.56
N SER A 955 -9.72 32.52 24.70
CA SER A 955 -9.90 31.06 24.65
C SER A 955 -8.98 30.37 25.67
N PRO A 956 -9.42 29.30 26.37
CA PRO A 956 -8.61 28.64 27.40
C PRO A 956 -7.21 28.22 26.92
N SER A 957 -7.07 27.88 25.63
CA SER A 957 -5.80 27.55 24.99
C SER A 957 -4.76 28.69 25.04
N HIS A 958 -5.20 29.96 25.06
CA HIS A 958 -4.30 31.12 25.17
C HIS A 958 -3.80 31.33 26.60
N GLU A 959 -4.64 31.04 27.60
CA GLU A 959 -4.31 31.14 29.02
C GLU A 959 -3.31 30.06 29.40
N GLN A 960 -3.62 28.80 29.06
CA GLN A 960 -2.76 27.61 29.26
C GLN A 960 -1.36 27.70 28.64
N ILE A 961 -1.09 28.66 27.76
CA ILE A 961 0.21 28.86 27.11
C ILE A 961 1.03 29.95 27.80
N ARG A 962 0.40 30.94 28.44
CA ARG A 962 1.09 31.91 29.30
C ARG A 962 1.77 31.24 30.50
N GLU A 963 1.15 30.16 31.00
CA GLU A 963 1.60 29.41 32.17
C GLU A 963 2.73 28.41 31.86
N LYS A 964 2.95 28.06 30.59
CA LYS A 964 3.95 27.06 30.17
C LYS A 964 5.36 27.66 30.11
N ARG A 965 6.26 27.14 30.96
CA ARG A 965 7.68 27.55 31.09
C ARG A 965 8.42 27.78 29.74
N PRO A 966 8.29 26.94 28.69
CA PRO A 966 9.00 27.14 27.42
C PRO A 966 8.62 28.43 26.69
N PHE A 967 7.36 28.87 26.83
CA PHE A 967 6.86 30.06 26.15
C PHE A 967 7.23 31.33 26.90
N LYS A 968 7.34 31.30 28.24
CA LYS A 968 7.56 32.49 29.08
C LYS A 968 8.60 33.47 28.53
N ASN A 969 9.84 33.02 28.31
CA ASN A 969 10.94 33.86 27.83
C ASN A 969 10.68 34.43 26.41
N LEU A 970 9.94 33.70 25.57
CA LEU A 970 9.56 34.12 24.22
C LEU A 970 8.44 35.18 24.26
N LEU A 971 7.46 34.98 25.14
CA LEU A 971 6.35 35.90 25.38
C LEU A 971 6.81 37.19 26.08
N GLU A 972 7.80 37.13 26.98
CA GLU A 972 8.46 38.31 27.55
C GLU A 972 9.25 39.11 26.49
N ARG A 973 9.89 38.42 25.53
CA ARG A 973 10.72 39.05 24.49
C ARG A 973 9.94 39.63 23.31
N TYR A 974 8.85 38.96 22.88
CA TYR A 974 8.13 39.30 21.66
C TYR A 974 6.62 39.55 21.86
N GLY A 975 6.03 39.19 23.01
CA GLY A 975 4.58 39.09 23.25
C GLY A 975 3.77 40.39 23.31
N ASP A 976 4.26 41.43 22.65
CA ASP A 976 3.56 42.69 22.41
C ASP A 976 3.98 43.20 21.01
N PRO A 977 3.13 43.04 19.98
CA PRO A 977 3.43 43.50 18.63
C PRO A 977 3.80 44.99 18.53
N LEU A 978 3.29 45.86 19.42
CA LEU A 978 3.65 47.28 19.41
C LEU A 978 5.12 47.47 19.82
N LYS A 979 5.61 46.73 20.83
CA LYS A 979 7.03 46.76 21.22
C LYS A 979 7.95 46.17 20.15
N LEU A 980 7.46 45.22 19.35
CA LEU A 980 8.20 44.72 18.20
C LEU A 980 8.30 45.79 17.10
N LEU A 981 7.18 46.45 16.77
CA LEU A 981 7.13 47.48 15.72
C LEU A 981 7.89 48.77 16.10
N GLN A 982 8.09 49.01 17.39
CA GLN A 982 8.92 50.11 17.90
C GLN A 982 10.45 49.84 17.80
N GLN A 983 10.88 48.61 17.50
CA GLN A 983 12.30 48.28 17.33
C GLN A 983 12.83 48.77 15.97
N PRO A 984 14.08 49.28 15.88
CA PRO A 984 14.65 49.76 14.62
C PRO A 984 14.63 48.74 13.48
N GLU A 985 14.78 47.45 13.79
CA GLU A 985 14.70 46.35 12.82
C GLU A 985 13.32 46.18 12.14
N SER A 986 12.27 46.80 12.68
CA SER A 986 10.92 46.80 12.10
C SER A 986 10.68 47.98 11.14
N SER A 987 11.67 48.86 10.97
CA SER A 987 11.56 50.03 10.08
C SER A 987 11.47 49.61 8.61
N GLY A 988 10.52 50.20 7.87
CA GLY A 988 10.28 49.86 6.46
C GLY A 988 9.59 48.51 6.22
N LEU A 989 8.90 47.96 7.23
CA LEU A 989 7.92 46.87 7.04
C LEU A 989 6.57 47.44 6.59
N CYS A 990 5.96 46.85 5.56
CA CYS A 990 4.63 47.24 5.07
C CYS A 990 3.55 46.36 5.71
N LEU A 991 2.83 46.88 6.70
CA LEU A 991 1.83 46.09 7.42
C LEU A 991 0.43 46.26 6.82
N PHE A 992 -0.28 45.15 6.66
CA PHE A 992 -1.63 45.09 6.10
C PHE A 992 -2.55 44.27 7.02
N ALA A 993 -3.64 44.88 7.49
CA ALA A 993 -4.61 44.20 8.35
C ALA A 993 -5.94 43.97 7.64
N PHE A 994 -6.82 43.15 8.22
CA PHE A 994 -8.20 43.04 7.78
C PHE A 994 -9.13 42.70 8.94
N TYR A 995 -10.39 43.15 8.84
CA TYR A 995 -11.44 42.91 9.81
C TYR A 995 -12.82 42.80 9.13
N SER A 996 -13.84 42.43 9.91
CA SER A 996 -15.22 42.34 9.45
C SER A 996 -16.07 43.45 10.05
N THR A 997 -16.88 44.12 9.22
CA THR A 997 -17.77 45.24 9.64
C THR A 997 -19.08 44.77 10.28
N SER A 998 -19.22 43.46 10.53
CA SER A 998 -20.39 42.90 11.20
C SER A 998 -20.33 43.12 12.71
N GLN A 999 -21.44 43.56 13.31
CA GLN A 999 -21.54 43.87 14.75
C GLN A 999 -21.16 42.70 15.69
N HIS A 1000 -21.09 41.46 15.18
CA HIS A 1000 -20.61 40.30 15.92
C HIS A 1000 -19.07 40.10 15.88
N TRP A 1001 -18.30 41.09 15.39
CA TRP A 1001 -16.85 41.02 15.19
C TRP A 1001 -16.08 42.25 15.73
N THR A 1002 -16.73 43.17 16.43
CA THR A 1002 -16.17 44.47 16.88
C THR A 1002 -14.85 44.40 17.69
N LEU A 1003 -14.58 43.29 18.37
CA LEU A 1003 -13.37 43.11 19.20
C LEU A 1003 -12.03 43.14 18.44
N ASP A 1004 -12.02 42.84 17.13
CA ASP A 1004 -10.80 42.84 16.29
C ASP A 1004 -10.80 43.88 15.14
N GLU A 1005 -11.88 44.66 15.02
CA GLU A 1005 -11.80 46.07 14.60
C GLU A 1005 -10.97 46.86 15.63
N GLU A 1006 -11.28 46.74 16.93
CA GLU A 1006 -10.55 47.41 18.01
C GLU A 1006 -9.08 46.98 18.10
N ALA A 1007 -8.79 45.69 17.93
CA ALA A 1007 -7.40 45.20 17.86
C ALA A 1007 -6.65 45.73 16.64
N THR A 1008 -7.32 45.85 15.48
CA THR A 1008 -6.74 46.46 14.27
C THR A 1008 -6.46 47.95 14.47
N ASN A 1009 -7.38 48.69 15.09
CA ASN A 1009 -7.24 50.12 15.37
C ASN A 1009 -6.04 50.46 16.26
N ARG A 1010 -5.61 49.56 17.14
CA ARG A 1010 -4.36 49.72 17.91
C ARG A 1010 -3.09 49.71 17.06
N LEU A 1011 -3.12 49.04 15.91
CA LEU A 1011 -2.00 48.98 14.97
C LEU A 1011 -2.10 50.01 13.84
N ALA A 1012 -3.22 50.75 13.72
CA ALA A 1012 -3.43 51.76 12.69
C ALA A 1012 -2.26 52.74 12.46
N PRO A 1013 -1.49 53.19 13.46
CA PRO A 1013 -0.30 54.04 13.22
C PRO A 1013 0.85 53.38 12.44
N TYR A 1014 0.80 52.06 12.24
CA TYR A 1014 1.80 51.25 11.53
C TYR A 1014 1.21 50.49 10.32
N LEU A 1015 -0.11 50.55 10.12
CA LEU A 1015 -0.81 49.86 9.02
C LEU A 1015 -0.82 50.74 7.78
N LEU A 1016 -0.31 50.20 6.66
CA LEU A 1016 -0.31 50.86 5.37
C LEU A 1016 -1.69 50.80 4.69
N LYS A 1017 -2.40 49.67 4.84
CA LYS A 1017 -3.82 49.55 4.47
C LYS A 1017 -4.54 48.54 5.34
N THR A 1018 -5.82 48.82 5.60
CA THR A 1018 -6.75 47.89 6.24
C THR A 1018 -7.85 47.49 5.27
N TYR A 1019 -8.15 46.19 5.19
CA TYR A 1019 -9.16 45.64 4.30
C TYR A 1019 -10.41 45.24 5.10
N ALA A 1020 -11.58 45.71 4.68
CA ALA A 1020 -12.85 45.49 5.39
C ALA A 1020 -13.80 44.61 4.56
N HIS A 1021 -14.54 43.71 5.22
CA HIS A 1021 -15.59 42.90 4.57
C HIS A 1021 -16.84 42.79 5.43
N GLN A 1022 -18.02 42.79 4.82
CA GLN A 1022 -19.30 42.66 5.53
C GLN A 1022 -19.76 41.19 5.51
N ALA A 1023 -19.50 40.47 6.59
CA ALA A 1023 -19.91 39.07 6.77
C ALA A 1023 -21.45 38.88 6.83
N GLY A 1024 -21.93 37.70 6.46
CA GLY A 1024 -23.34 37.39 6.28
C GLY A 1024 -24.09 37.10 7.60
N SER A 1025 -25.37 37.44 7.66
CA SER A 1025 -26.19 37.40 8.88
C SER A 1025 -26.57 36.00 9.42
N LYS A 1026 -25.88 34.92 8.98
CA LYS A 1026 -26.17 33.54 9.37
C LYS A 1026 -25.00 32.81 10.05
N GLU A 1027 -23.81 33.39 10.09
CA GLU A 1027 -22.56 32.75 10.55
C GLU A 1027 -22.53 32.53 12.08
N HIS A 1028 -23.04 31.39 12.53
CA HIS A 1028 -23.09 30.97 13.95
C HIS A 1028 -21.73 30.47 14.49
N HIS A 1029 -20.69 31.27 14.31
CA HIS A 1029 -19.34 30.98 14.81
C HIS A 1029 -19.05 31.76 16.11
N THR A 1030 -18.83 31.04 17.21
CA THR A 1030 -18.64 31.60 18.56
C THR A 1030 -17.23 32.16 18.84
N VAL A 1031 -16.23 31.76 18.05
CA VAL A 1031 -14.82 32.15 18.21
C VAL A 1031 -14.29 32.77 16.90
N VAL A 1032 -13.66 33.93 17.02
CA VAL A 1032 -13.47 34.86 15.89
C VAL A 1032 -12.42 34.39 14.87
N HIS A 1033 -11.35 33.73 15.33
CA HIS A 1033 -10.39 32.98 14.48
C HIS A 1033 -11.06 32.05 13.47
N GLY A 1034 -12.14 31.35 13.86
CA GLY A 1034 -12.88 30.46 12.96
C GLY A 1034 -13.60 31.21 11.83
N LYS A 1035 -14.05 32.43 12.10
CA LYS A 1035 -14.72 33.30 11.12
C LYS A 1035 -13.74 33.85 10.08
N ILE A 1036 -12.56 34.29 10.52
CA ILE A 1036 -11.50 34.76 9.62
C ILE A 1036 -11.09 33.63 8.65
N VAL A 1037 -10.85 32.41 9.16
CA VAL A 1037 -10.50 31.25 8.32
C VAL A 1037 -11.62 30.90 7.32
N HIS A 1038 -12.88 31.08 7.70
CA HIS A 1038 -14.03 30.87 6.82
C HIS A 1038 -14.08 31.89 5.67
N LEU A 1039 -13.96 33.19 5.94
CA LEU A 1039 -13.93 34.26 4.93
C LEU A 1039 -12.86 34.02 3.86
N VAL A 1040 -11.64 33.68 4.28
CA VAL A 1040 -10.51 33.44 3.36
C VAL A 1040 -10.76 32.20 2.50
N LYS A 1041 -11.43 31.16 3.03
CA LYS A 1041 -11.80 29.94 2.29
C LYS A 1041 -12.95 30.15 1.30
N GLU A 1042 -13.93 30.99 1.63
CA GLU A 1042 -15.07 31.24 0.75
C GLU A 1042 -14.82 32.30 -0.35
N LYS A 1043 -13.89 33.23 -0.14
CA LYS A 1043 -13.64 34.36 -1.06
C LYS A 1043 -12.20 34.38 -1.61
N PRO A 1044 -11.65 33.27 -2.17
CA PRO A 1044 -10.26 33.22 -2.61
C PRO A 1044 -9.91 34.27 -3.68
N ALA A 1045 -10.85 34.60 -4.58
CA ALA A 1045 -10.64 35.65 -5.59
C ALA A 1045 -10.50 37.07 -4.98
N LEU A 1046 -11.25 37.38 -3.91
CA LEU A 1046 -11.13 38.64 -3.18
C LEU A 1046 -9.76 38.73 -2.50
N VAL A 1047 -9.32 37.63 -1.88
CA VAL A 1047 -8.00 37.51 -1.23
C VAL A 1047 -6.86 37.69 -2.23
N GLN A 1048 -6.95 37.10 -3.43
CA GLN A 1048 -5.93 37.31 -4.48
C GLN A 1048 -5.89 38.77 -4.94
N SER A 1049 -7.05 39.41 -5.14
CA SER A 1049 -7.12 40.85 -5.47
C SER A 1049 -6.47 41.74 -4.40
N TRP A 1050 -6.61 41.39 -3.12
CA TRP A 1050 -5.93 42.08 -2.02
C TRP A 1050 -4.41 41.85 -2.05
N ILE A 1051 -3.94 40.62 -2.30
CA ILE A 1051 -2.50 40.31 -2.45
C ILE A 1051 -1.88 41.13 -3.60
N GLU A 1052 -2.55 41.23 -4.74
CA GLU A 1052 -2.10 42.04 -5.88
C GLU A 1052 -2.07 43.54 -5.58
N GLU A 1053 -2.93 44.05 -4.70
CA GLU A 1053 -2.84 45.43 -4.22
C GLU A 1053 -1.66 45.60 -3.26
N MET A 1054 -1.46 44.68 -2.31
CA MET A 1054 -0.33 44.73 -1.35
C MET A 1054 1.03 44.78 -2.04
N PHE A 1055 1.27 43.94 -3.05
CA PHE A 1055 2.54 43.96 -3.79
C PHE A 1055 2.79 45.32 -4.47
N ARG A 1056 1.76 45.89 -5.13
CA ARG A 1056 1.87 47.23 -5.73
C ARG A 1056 2.14 48.31 -4.68
N MET A 1057 1.46 48.29 -3.54
CA MET A 1057 1.67 49.25 -2.45
C MET A 1057 3.09 49.16 -1.84
N MET A 1058 3.64 47.95 -1.68
CA MET A 1058 5.02 47.76 -1.21
C MET A 1058 6.06 48.38 -2.15
N GLU A 1059 5.83 48.28 -3.46
CA GLU A 1059 6.74 48.82 -4.48
C GLU A 1059 6.62 50.34 -4.67
N THR A 1060 5.47 50.96 -4.35
CA THR A 1060 5.31 52.42 -4.40
C THR A 1060 5.81 53.14 -3.16
N GLU A 1061 5.45 52.67 -1.96
CA GLU A 1061 5.71 53.39 -0.70
C GLU A 1061 7.18 53.33 -0.28
N SER A 1062 7.86 52.25 -0.61
CA SER A 1062 9.29 52.07 -0.32
C SER A 1062 10.22 53.04 -1.07
N GLY A 1063 9.71 53.76 -2.08
CA GLY A 1063 10.42 54.85 -2.75
C GLY A 1063 10.46 56.17 -1.95
N ASN A 1064 9.52 56.39 -1.03
CA ASN A 1064 9.30 57.68 -0.35
C ASN A 1064 9.62 57.63 1.16
N HIS A 1065 10.76 57.05 1.55
CA HIS A 1065 11.24 57.11 2.94
C HIS A 1065 11.87 58.47 3.35
N GLY A 1066 11.62 59.53 2.57
CA GLY A 1066 11.69 60.92 3.01
C GLY A 1066 10.29 61.52 3.13
N GLU A 1067 10.03 62.22 4.24
CA GLU A 1067 8.93 63.20 4.39
C GLU A 1067 7.45 62.74 4.36
N VAL A 1068 7.12 61.50 4.77
CA VAL A 1068 5.72 61.16 5.15
C VAL A 1068 5.58 60.66 6.60
N ARG A 1069 5.90 61.55 7.55
CA ARG A 1069 5.21 61.56 8.86
C ARG A 1069 4.14 62.66 8.80
N ASN A 1070 2.93 62.32 9.24
CA ASN A 1070 1.71 63.15 9.19
C ASN A 1070 0.98 63.22 7.85
N LEU A 1071 0.29 62.14 7.48
CA LEU A 1071 -0.99 62.27 6.78
C LEU A 1071 -2.02 61.32 7.41
N ARG A 1072 -2.89 61.87 8.27
CA ARG A 1072 -4.13 61.19 8.67
C ARG A 1072 -5.07 61.23 7.47
N ILE A 1073 -5.55 60.08 7.05
CA ILE A 1073 -6.82 59.98 6.31
C ILE A 1073 -7.84 59.38 7.29
N SER A 1074 -9.04 59.96 7.32
CA SER A 1074 -10.09 59.66 8.31
C SER A 1074 -11.39 59.27 7.61
N ALA A 1075 -12.08 58.28 8.20
CA ALA A 1075 -13.27 57.60 7.68
C ALA A 1075 -12.97 56.66 6.50
#